data_AF-A0A7T2TZS7-F1
#
_entry.id   AF-A0A7T2TZS7-F1
#
_cell.length_a   1.000
_cell.length_b   1.000
_cell.length_c   1.000
_cell.angle_alpha   90.00
_cell.angle_beta   90.00
_cell.angle_gamma   90.00
#
_symmetry.space_group_name_H-M   'P 1'
#
loop_
_entity.id
_entity.type
_entity.pdbx_description
1 polymer ?
#
loop_
_entity_poly.entity_id
_entity_poly.type
_entity_poly.pdbx_seq_one_letter_code
_entity_poly.pdbx_strand_id
1 'polypeptide(L)'
;MLSIVFDNLSRRVNQTVDEWLGRQPGSGAFVASRTARRVSFMVAHPFICVSALVALKFLIAMLWWAAPRFLALTIPSYSWSNAEFSAYFGTLWSVQATIAALVYPIVIAFVAVLLQRRATAKLSLQLYLLDAAVLPAGISSISLVATMGIEYLAVPYVPPEWVAMGIAGDCAWFFVDVALTAWFLYRTVRYLNDSTRMRVFTRFAVNVALPVDVRERLQGNVFLHEGRIDETLEDEVRPSNKPHVRYFPLPDGEPCVTIVVRGSKTIVDVRLRPLRIAAKLWVRAHEGKRSVAPRLVAQAGRPLLSMTFAPGESLSGRETLCTVRSGKPPSHIGAFLIRRSVVLGHRKPSISTIDIFEELATEVLSLVEQRRFEGATETISALADLHAELIKAGTFINDDGANDNAALLADPYQMAGLRLHQDWVRGYRELVIAAATDANLDTSFYRRCCYLSYRLLNRLHDQHSDIVSYVLNLSTLMSHRLGIWWQSKADERGLTTRDAENAVALPLPVSRQYDSALKTFIEGWEASCYRDIRVPRESAGNAWRALSEQLRFSAEYLRYLLKMFSGAVVRGDRVASLYLVDSLLKWWSTQETQFDGHPLPDNEFPLHTLAHIDDDWSVVRTNIENLPDGKEEQAATAQALASVVLRRHWVDVRLVTALVLLSWTRDAADESAFSFELAISLLTGRSYKDGGTVALKEIAEFQRVFLHLIRGQIADRRYAGRLDGVVRTICEALEPDRLGGRVFSGFGDADMHSLLNTQIELLLAAAGSRTPSGVFTVVSAVPYWSRDLNQLESLRHIARQLSDALNWPGLASRLPIVDKLRRALGKTTSADDARTALISELDALTTATTEARQAIFVNAQVADSRLHLASSAVSRYVLDGQCKTFPLSIATTFIAEPRSGDVSRVNIANVRKGPFADPPLEGGHDCTIEWYNKLVGEQIASSVLEKYFRAKGTESLPDVNTAIFLDELVQQAQRIQQRGGTPVVLVPSQNAPTWLGHLREGPGLAASAFAFSYPHADDPASVIGHLGDVPIHAAPISVVACYLVPLDDFAKLAYAAFDEARCVGIEWSPESSETIRLSFVWEFSVSEEA
;
A
#
# COMPACT_ATOMS: atom_id res chain seq x y z
N MET A 1 -24.29 -16.01 -28.04
CA MET A 1 -24.49 -14.54 -28.12
C MET A 1 -25.04 -13.90 -26.84
N LEU A 2 -25.90 -14.56 -26.03
CA LEU A 2 -26.44 -13.97 -24.80
C LEU A 2 -25.39 -13.76 -23.67
N SER A 3 -24.31 -14.55 -23.60
CA SER A 3 -23.24 -14.33 -22.59
C SER A 3 -22.33 -13.11 -22.87
N ILE A 4 -22.45 -12.49 -24.06
CA ILE A 4 -21.68 -11.30 -24.45
C ILE A 4 -22.23 -10.04 -23.76
N VAL A 5 -23.48 -10.07 -23.27
CA VAL A 5 -24.23 -8.90 -22.77
C VAL A 5 -24.25 -8.78 -21.23
N PHE A 6 -23.96 -9.85 -20.47
CA PHE A 6 -24.24 -9.90 -19.02
C PHE A 6 -23.04 -9.70 -18.07
N ASP A 7 -21.90 -9.23 -18.56
CA ASP A 7 -20.75 -8.91 -17.70
C ASP A 7 -20.88 -7.47 -17.17
N ASN A 8 -21.79 -7.34 -16.20
CA ASN A 8 -22.15 -6.09 -15.55
C ASN A 8 -21.44 -5.96 -14.20
N LEU A 9 -21.10 -4.74 -13.83
CA LEU A 9 -20.51 -4.42 -12.54
C LEU A 9 -21.39 -4.94 -11.39
N SER A 10 -22.70 -4.68 -11.45
CA SER A 10 -23.65 -5.14 -10.44
C SER A 10 -23.64 -6.65 -10.22
N ARG A 11 -23.53 -7.45 -11.30
CA ARG A 11 -23.52 -8.92 -11.21
C ARG A 11 -22.26 -9.44 -10.52
N ARG A 12 -21.09 -8.90 -10.88
CA ARG A 12 -19.81 -9.29 -10.27
C ARG A 12 -19.78 -8.94 -8.80
N VAL A 13 -20.20 -7.73 -8.45
CA VAL A 13 -20.25 -7.32 -7.05
C VAL A 13 -21.22 -8.18 -6.26
N ASN A 14 -22.38 -8.56 -6.81
CA ASN A 14 -23.31 -9.45 -6.11
C ASN A 14 -22.68 -10.82 -5.84
N GLN A 15 -21.97 -11.37 -6.82
CA GLN A 15 -21.26 -12.63 -6.63
C GLN A 15 -20.23 -12.51 -5.49
N THR A 16 -19.42 -11.45 -5.46
CA THR A 16 -18.44 -11.22 -4.40
C THR A 16 -19.10 -11.00 -3.04
N VAL A 17 -20.23 -10.28 -2.98
CA VAL A 17 -20.99 -10.08 -1.73
C VAL A 17 -21.60 -11.40 -1.24
N ASP A 18 -22.13 -12.23 -2.15
CA ASP A 18 -22.68 -13.54 -1.81
C ASP A 18 -21.58 -14.51 -1.33
N GLU A 19 -20.39 -14.46 -1.96
CA GLU A 19 -19.20 -15.20 -1.53
C GLU A 19 -18.72 -14.75 -0.15
N TRP A 20 -18.65 -13.44 0.10
CA TRP A 20 -18.33 -12.86 1.40
C TRP A 20 -19.31 -13.32 2.49
N LEU A 21 -20.61 -13.18 2.25
CA LEU A 21 -21.67 -13.64 3.17
C LEU A 21 -21.59 -15.15 3.42
N GLY A 22 -21.18 -15.94 2.42
CA GLY A 22 -20.99 -17.38 2.54
C GLY A 22 -19.76 -17.80 3.37
N ARG A 23 -18.73 -16.96 3.44
CA ARG A 23 -17.46 -17.21 4.15
C ARG A 23 -17.38 -16.62 5.55
N GLN A 24 -18.48 -16.08 6.08
CA GLN A 24 -18.51 -15.51 7.43
C GLN A 24 -18.45 -16.61 8.52
N PRO A 25 -17.46 -16.56 9.43
CA PRO A 25 -17.44 -17.44 10.58
C PRO A 25 -18.62 -17.14 11.50
N GLY A 26 -19.39 -18.17 11.87
CA GLY A 26 -20.54 -18.00 12.76
C GLY A 26 -21.81 -17.47 12.09
N SER A 27 -21.99 -17.71 10.78
CA SER A 27 -23.19 -17.31 10.02
C SER A 27 -24.53 -17.60 10.74
N GLY A 28 -24.62 -18.59 11.62
CA GLY A 28 -25.82 -18.84 12.45
C GLY A 28 -26.17 -17.77 13.50
N ALA A 29 -25.22 -16.94 13.96
CA ALA A 29 -25.42 -15.96 15.03
C ALA A 29 -25.94 -14.60 14.53
N PHE A 30 -25.48 -14.16 13.35
CA PHE A 30 -25.88 -12.87 12.77
C PHE A 30 -26.96 -13.00 11.69
N VAL A 31 -27.11 -14.20 11.09
CA VAL A 31 -28.23 -14.47 10.19
C VAL A 31 -29.52 -14.31 10.97
N ALA A 32 -30.30 -13.31 10.54
CA ALA A 32 -31.69 -13.13 10.94
C ALA A 32 -32.37 -14.50 11.06
N SER A 33 -32.86 -14.82 12.27
CA SER A 33 -33.68 -16.02 12.51
C SER A 33 -34.67 -16.24 11.37
N ARG A 34 -35.02 -17.50 11.04
CA ARG A 34 -35.93 -17.81 9.91
C ARG A 34 -37.21 -16.96 9.92
N THR A 35 -37.69 -16.58 11.10
CA THR A 35 -38.81 -15.67 11.31
C THR A 35 -38.50 -14.22 10.90
N ALA A 36 -37.35 -13.67 11.30
CA ALA A 36 -36.91 -12.32 10.90
C ALA A 36 -36.68 -12.19 9.38
N ARG A 37 -36.14 -13.22 8.70
CA ARG A 37 -36.07 -13.23 7.22
C ARG A 37 -37.46 -13.21 6.57
N ARG A 38 -38.41 -14.00 7.11
CA ARG A 38 -39.80 -14.02 6.63
C ARG A 38 -40.49 -12.68 6.84
N VAL A 39 -40.30 -12.04 8.00
CA VAL A 39 -40.85 -10.69 8.27
C VAL A 39 -40.21 -9.65 7.36
N SER A 40 -38.88 -9.68 7.16
CA SER A 40 -38.21 -8.78 6.21
C SER A 40 -38.70 -8.96 4.77
N PHE A 41 -38.96 -10.20 4.35
CA PHE A 41 -39.55 -10.48 3.04
C PHE A 41 -40.99 -9.94 2.94
N MET A 42 -41.79 -10.13 3.99
CA MET A 42 -43.16 -9.60 4.05
C MET A 42 -43.20 -8.07 3.97
N VAL A 43 -42.26 -7.39 4.61
CA VAL A 43 -42.16 -5.92 4.59
C VAL A 43 -41.61 -5.41 3.26
N ALA A 44 -40.68 -6.12 2.62
CA ALA A 44 -40.18 -5.76 1.30
C ALA A 44 -41.23 -5.94 0.19
N HIS A 45 -42.14 -6.91 0.35
CA HIS A 45 -43.15 -7.28 -0.64
C HIS A 45 -44.56 -7.41 -0.03
N PRO A 46 -45.15 -6.31 0.49
CA PRO A 46 -46.44 -6.37 1.17
C PRO A 46 -47.57 -6.86 0.24
N PHE A 47 -47.53 -6.46 -1.03
CA PHE A 47 -48.52 -6.88 -2.03
C PHE A 47 -48.44 -8.38 -2.36
N ILE A 48 -47.24 -8.99 -2.32
CA ILE A 48 -47.10 -10.43 -2.53
C ILE A 48 -47.75 -11.18 -1.37
N CYS A 49 -47.60 -10.68 -0.14
CA CYS A 49 -48.25 -11.28 1.03
C CYS A 49 -49.77 -11.21 0.95
N VAL A 50 -50.30 -10.05 0.56
CA VAL A 50 -51.74 -9.89 0.33
C VAL A 50 -52.22 -10.81 -0.79
N SER A 51 -51.49 -10.91 -1.91
CA SER A 51 -51.85 -11.84 -2.99
C SER A 51 -51.83 -13.31 -2.55
N ALA A 52 -50.93 -13.68 -1.62
CA ALA A 52 -50.89 -15.02 -1.05
C ALA A 52 -52.09 -15.29 -0.13
N LEU A 53 -52.57 -14.28 0.61
CA LEU A 53 -53.79 -14.39 1.43
C LEU A 53 -55.06 -14.44 0.57
N VAL A 54 -55.10 -13.67 -0.52
CA VAL A 54 -56.16 -13.78 -1.54
C VAL A 54 -56.14 -15.19 -2.16
N ALA A 55 -54.97 -15.70 -2.55
CA ALA A 55 -54.84 -17.07 -3.05
C ALA A 55 -55.22 -18.12 -2.01
N LEU A 56 -54.88 -17.92 -0.73
CA LEU A 56 -55.29 -18.79 0.38
C LEU A 56 -56.81 -18.82 0.52
N LYS A 57 -57.47 -17.65 0.45
CA LYS A 57 -58.93 -17.55 0.46
C LYS A 57 -59.56 -18.32 -0.71
N PHE A 58 -59.04 -18.14 -1.92
CA PHE A 58 -59.51 -18.90 -3.10
C PHE A 58 -59.24 -20.40 -2.97
N LEU A 59 -58.12 -20.80 -2.37
CA LEU A 59 -57.78 -22.20 -2.13
C LEU A 59 -58.71 -22.83 -1.09
N ILE A 60 -59.08 -22.11 -0.03
CA ILE A 60 -60.08 -22.54 0.95
C ILE A 60 -61.44 -22.72 0.26
N ALA A 61 -61.86 -21.77 -0.58
CA ALA A 61 -63.10 -21.89 -1.35
C ALA A 61 -63.06 -23.08 -2.33
N MET A 62 -61.93 -23.31 -3.01
CA MET A 62 -61.72 -24.43 -3.94
C MET A 62 -61.73 -25.78 -3.22
N LEU A 63 -61.07 -25.88 -2.05
CA LEU A 63 -61.06 -27.09 -1.22
C LEU A 63 -62.45 -27.41 -0.67
N TRP A 64 -63.21 -26.38 -0.29
CA TRP A 64 -64.61 -26.54 0.14
C TRP A 64 -65.48 -27.06 -1.00
N TRP A 65 -65.28 -26.55 -2.21
CA TRP A 65 -65.99 -27.01 -3.41
C TRP A 65 -65.60 -28.45 -3.81
N ALA A 66 -64.32 -28.80 -3.75
CA ALA A 66 -63.81 -30.11 -4.20
C ALA A 66 -64.01 -31.25 -3.18
N ALA A 67 -64.05 -30.94 -1.88
CA ALA A 67 -64.17 -31.93 -0.81
C ALA A 67 -65.24 -31.54 0.24
N PRO A 68 -66.51 -31.36 -0.16
CA PRO A 68 -67.57 -30.88 0.74
C PRO A 68 -67.80 -31.79 1.95
N ARG A 69 -67.56 -33.11 1.80
CA ARG A 69 -67.69 -34.09 2.90
C ARG A 69 -66.59 -33.99 3.98
N PHE A 70 -65.41 -33.49 3.62
CA PHE A 70 -64.29 -33.38 4.54
C PHE A 70 -64.42 -32.14 5.44
N LEU A 71 -64.96 -31.05 4.90
CA LEU A 71 -65.24 -29.80 5.64
C LEU A 71 -66.61 -29.79 6.35
N ALA A 72 -67.58 -30.61 5.89
CA ALA A 72 -68.88 -30.79 6.56
C ALA A 72 -68.77 -31.40 7.98
N LEU A 73 -67.64 -31.99 8.35
CA LEU A 73 -67.35 -32.45 9.71
C LEU A 73 -67.08 -31.30 10.71
N THR A 74 -66.77 -30.10 10.21
CA THR A 74 -66.40 -28.95 11.05
C THR A 74 -67.45 -27.84 11.12
N ILE A 75 -68.38 -27.79 10.16
CA ILE A 75 -69.42 -26.76 10.10
C ILE A 75 -70.76 -27.46 9.83
N PRO A 76 -71.69 -27.50 10.81
CA PRO A 76 -72.97 -28.17 10.64
C PRO A 76 -73.73 -27.54 9.48
N SER A 77 -74.40 -28.36 8.66
CA SER A 77 -75.19 -27.95 7.51
C SER A 77 -76.38 -27.07 7.94
N TYR A 78 -76.12 -25.80 8.15
CA TYR A 78 -77.12 -24.79 8.53
C TYR A 78 -77.53 -24.02 7.27
N SER A 79 -78.83 -23.90 7.02
CA SER A 79 -79.38 -23.03 5.98
C SER A 79 -79.45 -21.59 6.53
N TRP A 80 -78.39 -20.80 6.34
CA TRP A 80 -78.34 -19.43 6.83
C TRP A 80 -79.41 -18.59 6.13
N SER A 81 -80.21 -17.85 6.90
CA SER A 81 -81.05 -16.80 6.32
C SER A 81 -80.18 -15.61 5.90
N ASN A 82 -80.60 -14.87 4.87
CA ASN A 82 -79.90 -13.65 4.42
C ASN A 82 -79.71 -12.61 5.56
N ALA A 83 -80.60 -12.63 6.57
CA ALA A 83 -80.51 -11.76 7.74
C ALA A 83 -79.37 -12.18 8.70
N GLU A 84 -79.21 -13.48 8.95
CA GLU A 84 -78.11 -14.03 9.76
C GLU A 84 -76.76 -13.82 9.07
N PHE A 85 -76.72 -14.00 7.74
CA PHE A 85 -75.55 -13.68 6.93
C PHE A 85 -75.13 -12.21 7.10
N SER A 86 -76.06 -11.27 6.95
CA SER A 86 -75.79 -9.85 7.10
C SER A 86 -75.31 -9.49 8.51
N ALA A 87 -75.84 -10.17 9.55
CA ALA A 87 -75.43 -9.96 10.93
C ALA A 87 -73.99 -10.44 11.22
N TYR A 88 -73.63 -11.65 10.80
CA TYR A 88 -72.27 -12.19 10.99
C TYR A 88 -71.24 -11.43 10.15
N PHE A 89 -71.56 -11.20 8.87
CA PHE A 89 -70.71 -10.43 7.97
C PHE A 89 -70.52 -8.99 8.49
N GLY A 90 -71.60 -8.33 8.90
CA GLY A 90 -71.56 -6.97 9.46
C GLY A 90 -70.74 -6.89 10.75
N THR A 91 -70.82 -7.91 11.61
CA THR A 91 -70.00 -7.98 12.84
C THR A 91 -68.51 -8.12 12.52
N LEU A 92 -68.15 -9.07 11.66
CA LEU A 92 -66.76 -9.31 11.27
C LEU A 92 -66.17 -8.09 10.55
N TRP A 93 -66.91 -7.51 9.62
CA TRP A 93 -66.53 -6.31 8.89
C TRP A 93 -66.36 -5.11 9.83
N SER A 94 -67.27 -4.91 10.79
CA SER A 94 -67.18 -3.82 11.77
C SER A 94 -65.93 -3.94 12.66
N VAL A 95 -65.62 -5.15 13.15
CA VAL A 95 -64.42 -5.39 13.97
C VAL A 95 -63.17 -5.12 13.14
N GLN A 96 -63.10 -5.67 11.92
CA GLN A 96 -61.96 -5.49 11.04
C GLN A 96 -61.76 -4.04 10.59
N ALA A 97 -62.84 -3.34 10.25
CA ALA A 97 -62.80 -1.92 9.92
C ALA A 97 -62.32 -1.08 11.11
N THR A 98 -62.69 -1.45 12.34
CA THR A 98 -62.19 -0.80 13.56
C THR A 98 -60.68 -1.02 13.73
N ILE A 99 -60.19 -2.25 13.52
CA ILE A 99 -58.75 -2.54 13.56
C ILE A 99 -58.00 -1.70 12.50
N ALA A 100 -58.48 -1.69 11.26
CA ALA A 100 -57.86 -0.97 10.15
C ALA A 100 -57.86 0.55 10.36
N ALA A 101 -59.00 1.13 10.75
CA ALA A 101 -59.22 2.57 10.79
C ALA A 101 -58.82 3.23 12.12
N LEU A 102 -58.81 2.48 13.23
CA LEU A 102 -58.57 3.04 14.56
C LEU A 102 -57.24 2.56 15.17
N VAL A 103 -57.00 1.25 15.22
CA VAL A 103 -55.83 0.69 15.93
C VAL A 103 -54.53 1.10 15.26
N TYR A 104 -54.36 0.87 13.96
CA TYR A 104 -53.11 1.22 13.27
C TYR A 104 -52.81 2.73 13.27
N PRO A 105 -53.74 3.63 12.89
CA PRO A 105 -53.45 5.06 12.87
C PRO A 105 -53.13 5.63 14.26
N ILE A 106 -53.86 5.23 15.31
CA ILE A 106 -53.62 5.72 16.68
C ILE A 106 -52.25 5.28 17.19
N VAL A 107 -51.91 4.00 17.03
CA VAL A 107 -50.63 3.48 17.54
C VAL A 107 -49.45 4.09 16.77
N ILE A 108 -49.56 4.25 15.45
CA ILE A 108 -48.52 4.90 14.64
C ILE A 108 -48.36 6.37 15.06
N ALA A 109 -49.47 7.11 15.23
CA ALA A 109 -49.43 8.51 15.66
C ALA A 109 -48.81 8.65 17.06
N PHE A 110 -49.19 7.78 18.00
CA PHE A 110 -48.64 7.76 19.35
C PHE A 110 -47.12 7.52 19.35
N VAL A 111 -46.65 6.52 18.60
CA VAL A 111 -45.21 6.23 18.48
C VAL A 111 -44.47 7.38 17.79
N ALA A 112 -45.05 7.97 16.74
CA ALA A 112 -44.46 9.12 16.06
C ALA A 112 -44.27 10.30 17.02
N VAL A 113 -45.25 10.61 17.87
CA VAL A 113 -45.16 11.67 18.89
C VAL A 113 -44.11 11.35 19.96
N LEU A 114 -44.04 10.09 20.41
CA LEU A 114 -43.00 9.69 21.38
C LEU A 114 -41.59 9.78 20.79
N LEU A 115 -41.41 9.41 19.53
CA LEU A 115 -40.11 9.46 18.85
C LEU A 115 -39.72 10.87 18.40
N GLN A 116 -40.68 11.77 18.13
CA GLN A 116 -40.43 13.17 17.75
C GLN A 116 -39.60 13.95 18.79
N ARG A 117 -39.60 13.52 20.06
CA ARG A 117 -38.81 14.15 21.12
C ARG A 117 -37.31 13.79 21.08
N ARG A 118 -36.90 12.87 20.20
CA ARG A 118 -35.50 12.45 20.04
C ARG A 118 -34.91 13.04 18.76
N ALA A 119 -33.60 13.29 18.78
CA ALA A 119 -32.85 13.70 17.60
C ALA A 119 -32.91 12.65 16.47
N THR A 120 -33.05 11.36 16.83
CA THR A 120 -33.11 10.21 15.92
C THR A 120 -34.53 9.88 15.42
N ALA A 121 -35.46 10.84 15.41
CA ALA A 121 -36.87 10.57 15.19
C ALA A 121 -37.17 9.92 13.82
N LYS A 122 -36.45 10.33 12.76
CA LYS A 122 -36.71 9.89 11.39
C LYS A 122 -36.30 8.44 11.17
N LEU A 123 -35.07 8.06 11.50
CA LEU A 123 -34.60 6.67 11.37
C LEU A 123 -35.28 5.78 12.40
N SER A 124 -35.46 6.25 13.64
CA SER A 124 -36.20 5.48 14.65
C SER A 124 -37.62 5.15 14.18
N LEU A 125 -38.30 6.07 13.50
CA LEU A 125 -39.63 5.80 12.95
C LEU A 125 -39.57 4.83 11.77
N GLN A 126 -38.62 4.98 10.86
CA GLN A 126 -38.45 4.06 9.73
C GLN A 126 -38.14 2.63 10.20
N LEU A 127 -37.21 2.48 11.14
CA LEU A 127 -36.85 1.20 11.74
C LEU A 127 -38.01 0.58 12.52
N TYR A 128 -38.78 1.40 13.24
CA TYR A 128 -40.00 0.95 13.89
C TYR A 128 -41.00 0.37 12.89
N LEU A 129 -41.27 1.09 11.79
CA LEU A 129 -42.21 0.64 10.76
C LEU A 129 -41.78 -0.69 10.12
N LEU A 130 -40.47 -0.86 9.92
CA LEU A 130 -39.86 -2.09 9.42
C LEU A 130 -39.97 -3.24 10.44
N ASP A 131 -39.63 -3.01 11.70
CA ASP A 131 -39.52 -4.04 12.73
C ASP A 131 -40.87 -4.50 13.28
N ALA A 132 -41.86 -3.61 13.34
CA ALA A 132 -43.21 -3.92 13.80
C ALA A 132 -44.11 -4.49 12.67
N ALA A 133 -43.58 -4.65 11.46
CA ALA A 133 -44.30 -5.17 10.29
C ALA A 133 -45.61 -4.42 10.01
N VAL A 134 -45.59 -3.09 10.19
CA VAL A 134 -46.79 -2.24 10.15
C VAL A 134 -47.43 -2.25 8.76
N LEU A 135 -46.61 -2.18 7.72
CA LEU A 135 -47.07 -2.15 6.33
C LEU A 135 -47.83 -3.44 5.92
N PRO A 136 -47.27 -4.65 6.06
CA PRO A 136 -48.01 -5.86 5.69
C PRO A 136 -49.25 -6.07 6.56
N ALA A 137 -49.19 -5.79 7.87
CA ALA A 137 -50.33 -5.93 8.78
C ALA A 137 -51.47 -4.95 8.43
N GLY A 138 -51.14 -3.67 8.23
CA GLY A 138 -52.11 -2.63 7.86
C GLY A 138 -52.69 -2.81 6.45
N ILE A 139 -51.85 -3.11 5.45
CA ILE A 139 -52.31 -3.32 4.07
C ILE A 139 -53.17 -4.59 3.98
N SER A 140 -52.81 -5.67 4.68
CA SER A 140 -53.66 -6.87 4.78
C SER A 140 -55.03 -6.52 5.37
N SER A 141 -55.04 -5.74 6.46
CA SER A 141 -56.28 -5.36 7.13
C SER A 141 -57.20 -4.51 6.26
N ILE A 142 -56.67 -3.49 5.58
CA ILE A 142 -57.41 -2.65 4.62
C ILE A 142 -57.88 -3.48 3.43
N SER A 143 -57.04 -4.40 2.95
CA SER A 143 -57.36 -5.28 1.81
C SER A 143 -58.51 -6.21 2.15
N LEU A 144 -58.55 -6.79 3.35
CA LEU A 144 -59.67 -7.61 3.82
C LEU A 144 -60.98 -6.79 3.89
N VAL A 145 -60.95 -5.57 4.45
CA VAL A 145 -62.13 -4.67 4.48
C VAL A 145 -62.64 -4.38 3.07
N ALA A 146 -61.73 -4.12 2.13
CA ALA A 146 -62.07 -3.84 0.74
C ALA A 146 -62.62 -5.09 0.04
N THR A 147 -62.00 -6.26 0.24
CA THR A 147 -62.47 -7.54 -0.32
C THR A 147 -63.86 -7.88 0.19
N MET A 148 -64.08 -7.81 1.50
CA MET A 148 -65.41 -8.01 2.10
C MET A 148 -66.42 -7.00 1.52
N GLY A 149 -66.05 -5.72 1.39
CA GLY A 149 -66.91 -4.70 0.78
C GLY A 149 -67.33 -5.03 -0.65
N ILE A 150 -66.41 -5.56 -1.46
CA ILE A 150 -66.70 -6.06 -2.83
C ILE A 150 -67.63 -7.27 -2.77
N GLU A 151 -67.42 -8.19 -1.84
CA GLU A 151 -68.26 -9.38 -1.68
C GLU A 151 -69.67 -9.03 -1.28
N TYR A 152 -69.85 -8.08 -0.37
CA TYR A 152 -71.16 -7.55 0.01
C TYR A 152 -71.95 -7.03 -1.20
N LEU A 153 -71.28 -6.35 -2.13
CA LEU A 153 -71.90 -5.90 -3.40
C LEU A 153 -72.22 -7.06 -4.35
N ALA A 154 -71.50 -8.19 -4.25
CA ALA A 154 -71.70 -9.38 -5.06
C ALA A 154 -72.81 -10.31 -4.52
N VAL A 155 -73.19 -10.19 -3.25
CA VAL A 155 -74.22 -11.03 -2.58
C VAL A 155 -75.51 -11.20 -3.41
N PRO A 156 -76.08 -10.16 -4.05
CA PRO A 156 -77.33 -10.31 -4.83
C PRO A 156 -77.20 -11.19 -6.07
N TYR A 157 -75.97 -11.42 -6.55
CA TYR A 157 -75.67 -12.05 -7.84
C TYR A 157 -75.11 -13.47 -7.69
N VAL A 158 -74.88 -13.93 -6.45
CA VAL A 158 -74.09 -15.13 -6.15
C VAL A 158 -74.91 -16.10 -5.29
N PRO A 159 -74.88 -17.42 -5.54
CA PRO A 159 -75.64 -18.39 -4.73
C PRO A 159 -75.19 -18.41 -3.25
N PRO A 160 -76.08 -18.73 -2.31
CA PRO A 160 -75.77 -18.74 -0.87
C PRO A 160 -74.56 -19.61 -0.47
N GLU A 161 -74.31 -20.69 -1.20
CA GLU A 161 -73.17 -21.59 -0.97
C GLU A 161 -71.82 -20.90 -1.20
N TRP A 162 -71.71 -20.10 -2.26
CA TRP A 162 -70.51 -19.33 -2.59
C TRP A 162 -70.28 -18.19 -1.59
N VAL A 163 -71.36 -17.61 -1.08
CA VAL A 163 -71.33 -16.59 -0.03
C VAL A 163 -70.79 -17.18 1.28
N ALA A 164 -71.25 -18.37 1.66
CA ALA A 164 -70.73 -19.09 2.84
C ALA A 164 -69.24 -19.47 2.71
N MET A 165 -68.80 -19.88 1.51
CA MET A 165 -67.38 -20.12 1.23
C MET A 165 -66.54 -18.85 1.34
N GLY A 166 -67.07 -17.71 0.87
CA GLY A 166 -66.45 -16.39 1.01
C GLY A 166 -66.19 -16.04 2.48
N ILE A 167 -67.21 -16.20 3.34
CA ILE A 167 -67.10 -15.96 4.80
C ILE A 167 -66.04 -16.84 5.44
N ALA A 168 -65.99 -18.13 5.10
CA ALA A 168 -64.98 -19.02 5.68
C ALA A 168 -63.55 -18.56 5.34
N GLY A 169 -63.35 -18.09 4.10
CA GLY A 169 -62.11 -17.46 3.65
C GLY A 169 -61.82 -16.14 4.38
N ASP A 170 -62.83 -15.31 4.60
CA ASP A 170 -62.71 -14.06 5.38
C ASP A 170 -62.38 -14.32 6.84
N CYS A 171 -62.99 -15.32 7.48
CA CYS A 171 -62.68 -15.70 8.85
C CYS A 171 -61.22 -16.18 8.97
N ALA A 172 -60.76 -17.01 8.03
CA ALA A 172 -59.37 -17.47 8.02
C ALA A 172 -58.38 -16.30 7.83
N TRP A 173 -58.67 -15.39 6.91
CA TRP A 173 -57.88 -14.17 6.70
C TRP A 173 -57.93 -13.26 7.94
N PHE A 174 -59.10 -13.05 8.52
CA PHE A 174 -59.30 -12.27 9.75
C PHE A 174 -58.45 -12.80 10.91
N PHE A 175 -58.39 -14.11 11.13
CA PHE A 175 -57.52 -14.67 12.17
C PHE A 175 -56.04 -14.40 11.92
N VAL A 176 -55.60 -14.41 10.66
CA VAL A 176 -54.23 -13.99 10.30
C VAL A 176 -54.03 -12.51 10.62
N ASP A 177 -54.99 -11.64 10.32
CA ASP A 177 -54.92 -10.22 10.64
C ASP A 177 -54.93 -9.95 12.15
N VAL A 178 -55.69 -10.70 12.94
CA VAL A 178 -55.65 -10.62 14.41
C VAL A 178 -54.27 -11.02 14.92
N ALA A 179 -53.68 -12.10 14.40
CA ALA A 179 -52.33 -12.51 14.77
C ALA A 179 -51.26 -11.47 14.38
N LEU A 180 -51.38 -10.87 13.18
CA LEU A 180 -50.52 -9.79 12.72
C LEU A 180 -50.67 -8.53 13.57
N THR A 181 -51.89 -8.18 13.97
CA THR A 181 -52.18 -7.04 14.84
C THR A 181 -51.62 -7.25 16.24
N ALA A 182 -51.79 -8.45 16.80
CA ALA A 182 -51.20 -8.82 18.10
C ALA A 182 -49.66 -8.78 18.06
N TRP A 183 -49.05 -9.29 16.97
CA TRP A 183 -47.62 -9.19 16.74
C TRP A 183 -47.15 -7.73 16.65
N PHE A 184 -47.85 -6.91 15.86
CA PHE A 184 -47.60 -5.48 15.72
C PHE A 184 -47.58 -4.78 17.09
N LEU A 185 -48.64 -4.92 17.88
CA LEU A 185 -48.74 -4.30 19.21
C LEU A 185 -47.63 -4.79 20.16
N TYR A 186 -47.35 -6.09 20.17
CA TYR A 186 -46.26 -6.65 20.98
C TYR A 186 -44.89 -6.08 20.60
N ARG A 187 -44.60 -5.96 19.29
CA ARG A 187 -43.36 -5.34 18.81
C ARG A 187 -43.31 -3.86 19.17
N THR A 188 -44.42 -3.14 19.07
CA THR A 188 -44.50 -1.73 19.45
C THR A 188 -44.15 -1.51 20.92
N VAL A 189 -44.74 -2.27 21.84
CA VAL A 189 -44.43 -2.14 23.28
C VAL A 189 -42.95 -2.45 23.55
N ARG A 190 -42.41 -3.49 22.90
CA ARG A 190 -40.99 -3.82 23.03
C ARG A 190 -40.07 -2.75 22.45
N TYR A 191 -40.45 -2.11 21.35
CA TYR A 191 -39.65 -1.06 20.72
C TYR A 191 -39.53 0.20 21.59
N LEU A 192 -40.49 0.46 22.47
CA LEU A 192 -40.42 1.56 23.44
C LEU A 192 -39.32 1.37 24.50
N ASN A 193 -38.83 0.14 24.70
CA ASN A 193 -37.69 -0.11 25.58
C ASN A 193 -36.37 0.18 24.83
N ASP A 194 -35.58 1.12 25.36
CA ASP A 194 -34.32 1.60 24.77
C ASP A 194 -33.33 0.46 24.45
N SER A 195 -33.25 -0.56 25.32
CA SER A 195 -32.37 -1.73 25.10
C SER A 195 -32.79 -2.59 23.90
N THR A 196 -34.09 -2.73 23.66
CA THR A 196 -34.64 -3.49 22.54
C THR A 196 -34.56 -2.67 21.27
N ARG A 197 -34.85 -1.37 21.33
CA ARG A 197 -34.64 -0.45 20.21
C ARG A 197 -33.21 -0.49 19.71
N MET A 198 -32.22 -0.36 20.61
CA MET A 198 -30.82 -0.41 20.22
C MET A 198 -30.44 -1.72 19.55
N ARG A 199 -30.96 -2.86 20.03
CA ARG A 199 -30.77 -4.16 19.38
C ARG A 199 -31.37 -4.21 17.97
N VAL A 200 -32.51 -3.55 17.74
CA VAL A 200 -33.11 -3.42 16.40
C VAL A 200 -32.23 -2.56 15.50
N PHE A 201 -31.69 -1.45 16.01
CA PHE A 201 -30.70 -0.61 15.31
C PHE A 201 -29.48 -1.42 14.89
N THR A 202 -28.84 -2.13 15.83
CA THR A 202 -27.67 -2.97 15.53
C THR A 202 -27.98 -4.03 14.49
N ARG A 203 -29.12 -4.72 14.61
CA ARG A 203 -29.51 -5.75 13.63
C ARG A 203 -29.75 -5.17 12.25
N PHE A 204 -30.39 -4.01 12.16
CA PHE A 204 -30.60 -3.34 10.87
C PHE A 204 -29.28 -2.87 10.27
N ALA A 205 -28.40 -2.25 11.08
CA ALA A 205 -27.10 -1.80 10.63
C ALA A 205 -26.25 -2.96 10.10
N VAL A 206 -26.22 -4.09 10.81
CA VAL A 206 -25.46 -5.29 10.41
C VAL A 206 -26.06 -6.00 9.20
N ASN A 207 -27.39 -6.19 9.15
CA ASN A 207 -28.01 -7.04 8.13
C ASN A 207 -28.45 -6.29 6.86
N VAL A 208 -28.65 -4.98 6.95
CA VAL A 208 -29.20 -4.18 5.85
C VAL A 208 -28.20 -3.10 5.43
N ALA A 209 -27.72 -2.27 6.35
CA ALA A 209 -26.86 -1.14 6.00
C ALA A 209 -25.44 -1.58 5.61
N LEU A 210 -24.80 -2.48 6.38
CA LEU A 210 -23.43 -2.94 6.13
C LEU A 210 -23.27 -3.59 4.75
N PRO A 211 -24.14 -4.53 4.30
CA PRO A 211 -24.05 -5.07 2.94
C PRO A 211 -24.22 -4.02 1.85
N VAL A 212 -25.01 -2.96 2.09
CA VAL A 212 -25.16 -1.84 1.15
C VAL A 212 -23.84 -1.08 1.02
N ASP A 213 -23.22 -0.72 2.15
CA ASP A 213 -21.95 0.03 2.15
C ASP A 213 -20.81 -0.79 1.54
N VAL A 214 -20.72 -2.08 1.88
CA VAL A 214 -19.75 -3.02 1.29
C VAL A 214 -19.96 -3.11 -0.22
N ARG A 215 -21.21 -3.22 -0.69
CA ARG A 215 -21.55 -3.28 -2.12
C ARG A 215 -21.15 -1.99 -2.84
N GLU A 216 -21.40 -0.82 -2.25
CA GLU A 216 -21.05 0.47 -2.86
C GLU A 216 -19.53 0.64 -3.01
N ARG A 217 -18.76 0.30 -1.96
CA ARG A 217 -17.30 0.33 -2.03
C ARG A 217 -16.74 -0.69 -3.00
N LEU A 218 -17.26 -1.92 -3.01
CA LEU A 218 -16.87 -2.94 -3.97
C LEU A 218 -17.19 -2.50 -5.41
N GLN A 219 -18.33 -1.86 -5.66
CA GLN A 219 -18.67 -1.32 -6.98
C GLN A 219 -17.59 -0.38 -7.50
N GLY A 220 -17.12 0.55 -6.69
CA GLY A 220 -16.07 1.46 -7.15
C GLY A 220 -14.68 0.82 -7.20
N ASN A 221 -14.30 -0.03 -6.24
CA ASN A 221 -12.99 -0.72 -6.28
C ASN A 221 -12.88 -1.67 -7.48
N VAL A 222 -13.93 -2.45 -7.77
CA VAL A 222 -13.99 -3.32 -8.95
C VAL A 222 -13.97 -2.48 -10.24
N PHE A 223 -14.66 -1.35 -10.27
CA PHE A 223 -14.65 -0.44 -11.42
C PHE A 223 -13.25 0.15 -11.70
N LEU A 224 -12.52 0.57 -10.66
CA LEU A 224 -11.14 1.05 -10.78
C LEU A 224 -10.17 -0.06 -11.23
N HIS A 225 -10.25 -1.23 -10.60
CA HIS A 225 -9.34 -2.33 -10.86
C HIS A 225 -9.53 -2.93 -12.26
N GLU A 226 -10.76 -3.23 -12.66
CA GLU A 226 -11.08 -3.79 -13.99
C GLU A 226 -11.03 -2.75 -15.11
N GLY A 227 -11.02 -1.46 -14.76
CA GLY A 227 -10.76 -0.37 -15.69
C GLY A 227 -9.32 -0.38 -16.20
N ARG A 228 -8.34 -0.72 -15.35
CA ARG A 228 -6.91 -0.69 -15.72
C ARG A 228 -6.62 -1.63 -16.89
N ILE A 229 -5.92 -1.12 -17.89
CA ILE A 229 -5.44 -1.89 -19.05
C ILE A 229 -3.91 -1.95 -18.91
N ASP A 230 -3.39 -3.14 -18.58
CA ASP A 230 -1.98 -3.55 -18.60
C ASP A 230 -0.97 -2.47 -18.16
N GLU A 231 -0.98 -2.13 -16.87
CA GLU A 231 0.19 -1.56 -16.20
C GLU A 231 1.01 -2.73 -15.63
N THR A 232 2.19 -3.01 -16.17
CA THR A 232 3.20 -3.76 -15.41
C THR A 232 3.86 -2.80 -14.42
N LEU A 233 4.15 -3.26 -13.20
CA LEU A 233 4.85 -2.48 -12.15
C LEU A 233 6.14 -1.79 -12.63
N GLU A 234 6.75 -2.28 -13.72
CA GLU A 234 7.94 -1.69 -14.36
C GLU A 234 7.70 -0.31 -15.00
N ASP A 235 6.47 0.01 -15.42
CA ASP A 235 6.14 1.30 -16.08
C ASP A 235 6.00 2.47 -15.06
N GLU A 236 5.96 2.22 -13.74
CA GLU A 236 6.02 3.26 -12.69
C GLU A 236 7.44 3.79 -12.45
N VAL A 237 8.46 2.94 -12.62
CA VAL A 237 9.87 3.26 -12.31
C VAL A 237 10.59 3.91 -13.50
N ARG A 238 10.13 3.67 -14.73
CA ARG A 238 10.64 4.33 -15.94
C ARG A 238 9.49 5.00 -16.70
N PRO A 239 9.52 6.32 -16.93
CA PRO A 239 8.46 7.03 -17.63
C PRO A 239 8.35 6.58 -19.09
N SER A 240 7.53 5.55 -19.32
CA SER A 240 7.16 5.07 -20.64
C SER A 240 6.18 6.05 -21.29
N ASN A 241 6.33 6.27 -22.60
CA ASN A 241 5.54 7.25 -23.35
C ASN A 241 4.25 6.65 -23.95
N LYS A 242 3.76 5.55 -23.34
CA LYS A 242 2.60 4.79 -23.80
C LYS A 242 1.29 5.55 -23.52
N PRO A 243 0.25 5.37 -24.36
CA PRO A 243 -1.08 5.95 -24.13
C PRO A 243 -1.75 5.32 -22.91
N HIS A 244 -2.36 6.16 -22.07
CA HIS A 244 -2.90 5.73 -20.79
C HIS A 244 -4.40 5.97 -20.67
N VAL A 245 -5.11 5.05 -20.01
CA VAL A 245 -6.54 5.21 -19.68
C VAL A 245 -6.71 5.26 -18.18
N ARG A 246 -7.31 6.34 -17.67
CA ARG A 246 -7.57 6.56 -16.25
C ARG A 246 -9.07 6.53 -15.98
N TYR A 247 -9.48 5.81 -14.94
CA TYR A 247 -10.86 5.70 -14.50
C TYR A 247 -11.06 6.50 -13.23
N PHE A 248 -10.88 7.83 -13.31
CA PHE A 248 -10.94 8.68 -12.13
C PHE A 248 -11.87 9.86 -12.41
N PRO A 249 -12.88 10.13 -11.54
CA PRO A 249 -13.91 11.14 -11.76
C PRO A 249 -13.41 12.57 -11.51
N LEU A 250 -12.16 12.88 -11.91
CA LEU A 250 -11.69 14.25 -12.02
C LEU A 250 -11.51 14.58 -13.51
N PRO A 251 -12.17 15.62 -14.03
CA PRO A 251 -11.98 16.05 -15.40
C PRO A 251 -10.54 16.56 -15.58
N ASP A 252 -9.79 15.89 -16.46
CA ASP A 252 -8.47 16.32 -16.91
C ASP A 252 -8.45 16.27 -18.45
N GLY A 253 -8.28 17.42 -19.09
CA GLY A 253 -8.28 17.57 -20.55
C GLY A 253 -9.63 18.01 -21.16
N GLU A 254 -9.74 17.87 -22.49
CA GLU A 254 -10.89 18.35 -23.25
C GLU A 254 -12.06 17.34 -23.25
N PRO A 255 -13.32 17.79 -23.08
CA PRO A 255 -14.49 16.91 -23.05
C PRO A 255 -14.76 16.29 -24.43
N CYS A 256 -14.72 14.96 -24.52
CA CYS A 256 -14.84 14.23 -25.78
C CYS A 256 -16.18 13.50 -25.94
N VAL A 257 -16.69 12.86 -24.88
CA VAL A 257 -17.95 12.12 -24.91
C VAL A 257 -18.92 12.72 -23.91
N THR A 258 -20.06 13.20 -24.38
CA THR A 258 -21.14 13.75 -23.53
C THR A 258 -22.43 12.97 -23.67
N ILE A 259 -23.26 13.02 -22.62
CA ILE A 259 -24.62 12.50 -22.57
C ILE A 259 -25.57 13.61 -22.10
N VAL A 260 -26.81 13.60 -22.60
CA VAL A 260 -27.87 14.51 -22.16
C VAL A 260 -28.93 13.71 -21.41
N VAL A 261 -29.11 14.02 -20.14
CA VAL A 261 -30.04 13.35 -19.23
C VAL A 261 -31.21 14.29 -18.93
N ARG A 262 -32.44 13.80 -19.17
CA ARG A 262 -33.67 14.49 -18.75
C ARG A 262 -33.95 14.16 -17.28
N GLY A 263 -33.93 15.18 -16.42
CA GLY A 263 -34.05 15.04 -14.96
C GLY A 263 -32.76 14.59 -14.29
N SER A 264 -32.83 14.33 -12.98
CA SER A 264 -31.72 13.71 -12.23
C SER A 264 -31.85 12.18 -12.33
N LYS A 265 -30.81 11.52 -12.84
CA LYS A 265 -30.73 10.05 -12.89
C LYS A 265 -29.39 9.58 -12.35
N THR A 266 -29.41 8.50 -11.59
CA THR A 266 -28.21 7.88 -11.03
C THR A 266 -27.64 6.83 -11.97
N ILE A 267 -26.31 6.68 -12.01
CA ILE A 267 -25.63 5.55 -12.64
C ILE A 267 -25.84 4.32 -11.76
N VAL A 268 -26.76 3.44 -12.17
CA VAL A 268 -27.12 2.23 -11.40
C VAL A 268 -26.16 1.10 -11.69
N ASP A 269 -25.64 1.01 -12.92
CA ASP A 269 -24.75 -0.07 -13.33
C ASP A 269 -23.83 0.38 -14.47
N VAL A 270 -22.70 -0.31 -14.60
CA VAL A 270 -21.72 -0.10 -15.67
C VAL A 270 -21.43 -1.44 -16.36
N ARG A 271 -21.60 -1.47 -17.67
CA ARG A 271 -21.25 -2.63 -18.50
C ARG A 271 -19.75 -2.58 -18.78
N LEU A 272 -18.99 -3.46 -18.12
CA LEU A 272 -17.51 -3.41 -18.13
C LEU A 272 -16.92 -3.79 -19.49
N ARG A 273 -17.51 -4.78 -20.19
CA ARG A 273 -17.02 -5.23 -21.50
C ARG A 273 -17.02 -4.16 -22.60
N PRO A 274 -18.14 -3.45 -22.90
CA PRO A 274 -18.11 -2.41 -23.92
C PRO A 274 -17.14 -1.27 -23.57
N LEU A 275 -17.01 -0.94 -22.28
CA LEU A 275 -16.06 0.05 -21.78
C LEU A 275 -14.61 -0.39 -22.05
N ARG A 276 -14.27 -1.64 -21.72
CA ARG A 276 -12.95 -2.23 -21.98
C ARG A 276 -12.62 -2.30 -23.48
N ILE A 277 -13.61 -2.63 -24.32
CA ILE A 277 -13.43 -2.63 -25.79
C ILE A 277 -13.15 -1.21 -26.28
N ALA A 278 -13.91 -0.21 -25.80
CA ALA A 278 -13.69 1.18 -26.18
C ALA A 278 -12.29 1.69 -25.80
N ALA A 279 -11.85 1.37 -24.58
CA ALA A 279 -10.53 1.73 -24.09
C ALA A 279 -9.40 1.01 -24.86
N LYS A 280 -9.52 -0.29 -25.15
CA LYS A 280 -8.56 -1.04 -25.98
C LYS A 280 -8.48 -0.49 -27.41
N LEU A 281 -9.62 -0.13 -28.01
CA LEU A 281 -9.66 0.48 -29.35
C LEU A 281 -8.94 1.83 -29.36
N TRP A 282 -9.08 2.62 -28.31
CA TRP A 282 -8.39 3.90 -28.17
C TRP A 282 -6.87 3.73 -27.98
N VAL A 283 -6.45 2.82 -27.11
CA VAL A 283 -5.02 2.51 -26.87
C VAL A 283 -4.34 2.03 -28.16
N ARG A 284 -4.92 1.04 -28.86
CA ARG A 284 -4.38 0.53 -30.14
C ARG A 284 -4.26 1.59 -31.23
N ALA A 285 -5.19 2.54 -31.27
CA ALA A 285 -5.15 3.64 -32.23
C ALA A 285 -3.97 4.61 -31.99
N HIS A 286 -3.38 4.59 -30.80
CA HIS A 286 -2.27 5.46 -30.39
C HIS A 286 -0.94 4.70 -30.21
N GLU A 287 -0.94 3.37 -30.07
CA GLU A 287 0.27 2.53 -30.07
C GLU A 287 0.96 2.48 -31.45
N GLY A 288 0.20 2.49 -32.54
CA GLY A 288 0.73 2.29 -33.90
C GLY A 288 1.37 3.50 -34.59
N LYS A 289 1.57 4.63 -33.91
CA LYS A 289 2.05 5.87 -34.53
C LYS A 289 3.04 6.65 -33.65
N ARG A 290 4.35 6.32 -33.74
CA ARG A 290 5.46 7.31 -33.68
C ARG A 290 6.84 6.66 -33.83
N SER A 291 7.43 6.86 -35.01
CA SER A 291 8.87 7.05 -35.19
C SER A 291 9.06 8.56 -35.40
N VAL A 292 9.22 9.32 -34.32
CA VAL A 292 9.50 10.77 -34.38
C VAL A 292 10.57 11.08 -33.35
N ALA A 293 11.56 11.87 -33.77
CA ALA A 293 12.75 12.20 -33.01
C ALA A 293 12.47 12.67 -31.56
N PRO A 294 13.27 12.22 -30.57
CA PRO A 294 13.01 12.40 -29.14
C PRO A 294 12.97 13.85 -28.63
N ARG A 295 13.45 14.84 -29.42
CA ARG A 295 13.53 16.24 -28.99
C ARG A 295 12.20 17.02 -29.01
N LEU A 296 11.22 16.64 -29.83
CA LEU A 296 9.93 17.36 -29.94
C LEU A 296 8.87 16.89 -28.93
N VAL A 297 9.16 15.83 -28.18
CA VAL A 297 8.17 15.14 -27.34
C VAL A 297 8.11 15.69 -25.91
N ALA A 298 9.13 16.44 -25.47
CA ALA A 298 9.16 17.04 -24.13
C ALA A 298 8.06 18.12 -23.90
N GLN A 299 7.46 18.68 -24.96
CA GLN A 299 6.38 19.68 -24.85
C GLN A 299 4.97 19.11 -25.05
N ALA A 300 4.82 17.96 -25.73
CA ALA A 300 3.52 17.33 -25.94
C ALA A 300 3.33 16.22 -24.91
N GLY A 301 2.59 16.51 -23.83
CA GLY A 301 2.31 15.57 -22.74
C GLY A 301 1.80 14.19 -23.20
N ARG A 302 1.82 13.21 -22.29
CA ARG A 302 1.41 11.83 -22.58
C ARG A 302 -0.07 11.79 -22.98
N PRO A 303 -0.46 11.04 -24.04
CA PRO A 303 -1.86 10.88 -24.40
C PRO A 303 -2.61 10.14 -23.28
N LEU A 304 -3.61 10.80 -22.71
CA LEU A 304 -4.39 10.30 -21.58
C LEU A 304 -5.89 10.39 -21.89
N LEU A 305 -6.60 9.27 -21.74
CA LEU A 305 -8.06 9.17 -21.78
C LEU A 305 -8.58 9.03 -20.35
N SER A 306 -9.34 10.01 -19.86
CA SER A 306 -9.92 9.97 -18.50
C SER A 306 -11.42 9.72 -18.58
N MET A 307 -11.90 8.69 -17.88
CA MET A 307 -13.33 8.43 -17.68
C MET A 307 -13.81 9.23 -16.48
N THR A 308 -14.75 10.15 -16.68
CA THR A 308 -15.12 11.19 -15.69
C THR A 308 -16.40 10.89 -14.93
N PHE A 309 -16.84 9.62 -14.90
CA PHE A 309 -18.07 9.21 -14.19
C PHE A 309 -17.78 8.10 -13.17
N ALA A 310 -18.59 8.05 -12.11
CA ALA A 310 -18.52 7.03 -11.07
C ALA A 310 -19.84 6.25 -10.92
N PRO A 311 -19.81 4.92 -10.72
CA PRO A 311 -20.95 4.17 -10.18
C PRO A 311 -21.62 4.86 -8.99
N GLY A 312 -22.95 5.02 -9.03
CA GLY A 312 -23.72 5.70 -7.98
C GLY A 312 -23.87 7.21 -8.14
N GLU A 313 -23.11 7.85 -9.04
CA GLU A 313 -23.18 9.29 -9.29
C GLU A 313 -24.54 9.71 -9.89
N SER A 314 -25.06 10.86 -9.45
CA SER A 314 -26.28 11.46 -9.97
C SER A 314 -25.94 12.42 -11.11
N LEU A 315 -26.41 12.11 -12.33
CA LEU A 315 -26.21 12.92 -13.52
C LEU A 315 -27.44 13.80 -13.76
N SER A 316 -27.21 15.08 -14.12
CA SER A 316 -28.30 16.00 -14.47
C SER A 316 -27.93 16.90 -15.65
N GLY A 317 -28.80 17.01 -16.65
CA GLY A 317 -28.54 17.87 -17.82
C GLY A 317 -27.47 17.30 -18.74
N ARG A 318 -26.47 18.11 -19.12
CA ARG A 318 -25.40 17.72 -20.05
C ARG A 318 -24.12 17.38 -19.27
N GLU A 319 -23.79 16.10 -19.23
CA GLU A 319 -22.64 15.59 -18.48
C GLU A 319 -21.57 15.02 -19.42
N THR A 320 -20.31 15.22 -19.05
CA THR A 320 -19.14 14.65 -19.73
C THR A 320 -18.83 13.29 -19.13
N LEU A 321 -18.75 12.26 -19.98
CA LEU A 321 -18.38 10.90 -19.59
C LEU A 321 -16.87 10.63 -19.79
N CYS A 322 -16.21 11.41 -20.65
CA CYS A 322 -14.83 11.15 -21.03
C CYS A 322 -14.11 12.42 -21.48
N THR A 323 -12.90 12.64 -20.98
CA THR A 323 -11.98 13.71 -21.40
C THR A 323 -10.69 13.13 -22.00
N VAL A 324 -10.03 13.88 -22.87
CA VAL A 324 -8.73 13.51 -23.47
C VAL A 324 -7.72 14.63 -23.28
N ARG A 325 -6.50 14.25 -22.90
CA ARG A 325 -5.33 15.13 -22.84
C ARG A 325 -4.27 14.62 -23.80
N SER A 326 -3.73 15.52 -24.62
CA SER A 326 -2.60 15.26 -25.52
C SER A 326 -2.76 14.05 -26.48
N GLY A 327 -4.00 13.75 -26.90
CA GLY A 327 -4.35 12.65 -27.81
C GLY A 327 -5.60 12.96 -28.65
N LYS A 328 -5.95 12.07 -29.58
CA LYS A 328 -7.19 12.22 -30.36
C LYS A 328 -8.40 11.68 -29.58
N PRO A 329 -9.60 12.26 -29.76
CA PRO A 329 -10.82 11.74 -29.15
C PRO A 329 -11.10 10.30 -29.60
N PRO A 330 -11.84 9.52 -28.79
CA PRO A 330 -12.26 8.17 -29.17
C PRO A 330 -13.07 8.20 -30.48
N SER A 331 -12.91 7.13 -31.29
CA SER A 331 -13.65 6.96 -32.55
C SER A 331 -15.16 6.95 -32.31
N HIS A 332 -15.98 7.13 -33.35
CA HIS A 332 -17.44 7.05 -33.23
C HIS A 332 -17.92 5.73 -32.59
N ILE A 333 -17.25 4.61 -32.90
CA ILE A 333 -17.52 3.30 -32.29
C ILE A 333 -17.12 3.33 -30.80
N GLY A 334 -15.94 3.87 -30.46
CA GLY A 334 -15.50 4.02 -29.07
C GLY A 334 -16.45 4.90 -28.24
N ALA A 335 -16.85 6.05 -28.78
CA ALA A 335 -17.80 6.97 -28.13
C ALA A 335 -19.19 6.33 -27.98
N PHE A 336 -19.66 5.55 -28.96
CA PHE A 336 -20.90 4.79 -28.86
C PHE A 336 -20.84 3.72 -27.75
N LEU A 337 -19.75 2.97 -27.67
CA LEU A 337 -19.54 1.96 -26.64
C LEU A 337 -19.45 2.57 -25.23
N ILE A 338 -18.77 3.71 -25.07
CA ILE A 338 -18.72 4.46 -23.80
C ILE A 338 -20.13 4.87 -23.38
N ARG A 339 -20.92 5.50 -24.27
CA ARG A 339 -22.32 5.86 -23.96
C ARG A 339 -23.18 4.66 -23.60
N ARG A 340 -22.99 3.51 -24.28
CA ARG A 340 -23.77 2.30 -24.03
C ARG A 340 -23.33 1.53 -22.78
N SER A 341 -22.15 1.84 -22.24
CA SER A 341 -21.63 1.24 -21.02
C SER A 341 -22.36 1.70 -19.76
N VAL A 342 -22.89 2.94 -19.75
CA VAL A 342 -23.56 3.53 -18.59
C VAL A 342 -25.05 3.16 -18.58
N VAL A 343 -25.53 2.64 -17.44
CA VAL A 343 -26.94 2.31 -17.21
C VAL A 343 -27.52 3.32 -16.21
N LEU A 344 -28.42 4.17 -16.69
CA LEU A 344 -29.09 5.19 -15.90
C LEU A 344 -30.43 4.68 -15.34
N GLY A 345 -30.69 4.96 -14.06
CA GLY A 345 -31.94 4.63 -13.39
C GLY A 345 -32.21 5.53 -12.19
N HIS A 346 -33.26 5.23 -11.43
CA HIS A 346 -33.54 5.88 -10.15
C HIS A 346 -33.12 4.95 -9.01
N ARG A 347 -32.10 5.34 -8.24
CA ARG A 347 -31.70 4.63 -7.02
C ARG A 347 -32.51 5.19 -5.84
N LYS A 348 -33.15 4.31 -5.06
CA LYS A 348 -33.74 4.74 -3.77
C LYS A 348 -32.61 5.06 -2.80
N PRO A 349 -32.69 6.14 -2.01
CA PRO A 349 -31.70 6.40 -0.96
C PRO A 349 -31.72 5.23 0.03
N SER A 350 -30.61 4.53 0.12
CA SER A 350 -30.38 3.51 1.15
C SER A 350 -29.74 4.17 2.36
N ILE A 351 -30.11 3.70 3.55
CA ILE A 351 -29.53 4.15 4.82
C ILE A 351 -28.19 3.43 4.97
N SER A 352 -27.10 4.19 5.00
CA SER A 352 -25.74 3.66 5.20
C SER A 352 -25.47 3.41 6.69
N THR A 353 -24.40 2.68 7.00
CA THR A 353 -23.96 2.55 8.40
C THR A 353 -23.50 3.90 8.96
N ILE A 354 -22.91 4.76 8.12
CA ILE A 354 -22.44 6.11 8.50
C ILE A 354 -23.61 6.98 8.95
N ASP A 355 -24.72 6.98 8.20
CA ASP A 355 -25.94 7.72 8.58
C ASP A 355 -26.43 7.31 9.97
N ILE A 356 -26.43 6.00 10.27
CA ILE A 356 -26.83 5.47 11.57
C ILE A 356 -25.87 5.94 12.67
N PHE A 357 -24.56 5.97 12.41
CA PHE A 357 -23.56 6.49 13.34
C PHE A 357 -23.76 7.98 13.63
N GLU A 358 -23.96 8.79 12.59
CA GLU A 358 -24.16 10.23 12.74
C GLU A 358 -25.44 10.55 13.51
N GLU A 359 -26.52 9.80 13.28
CA GLU A 359 -27.77 10.00 14.01
C GLU A 359 -27.63 9.64 15.49
N LEU A 360 -26.96 8.53 15.82
CA LEU A 360 -26.67 8.16 17.21
C LEU A 360 -25.71 9.15 17.88
N ALA A 361 -24.71 9.65 17.16
CA ALA A 361 -23.84 10.71 17.67
C ALA A 361 -24.64 11.99 17.95
N THR A 362 -25.58 12.36 17.07
CA THR A 362 -26.47 13.51 17.27
C THR A 362 -27.38 13.32 18.50
N GLU A 363 -27.87 12.10 18.77
CA GLU A 363 -28.62 11.79 19.99
C GLU A 363 -27.75 11.98 21.25
N VAL A 364 -26.48 11.57 21.22
CA VAL A 364 -25.53 11.83 22.32
C VAL A 364 -25.35 13.33 22.54
N LEU A 365 -25.11 14.10 21.48
CA LEU A 365 -24.90 15.56 21.57
C LEU A 365 -26.13 16.25 22.17
N SER A 366 -27.33 15.89 21.73
CA SER A 366 -28.58 16.44 22.29
C SER A 366 -28.74 16.13 23.78
N LEU A 367 -28.33 14.94 24.24
CA LEU A 367 -28.34 14.59 25.66
C LEU A 367 -27.32 15.38 26.47
N VAL A 368 -26.14 15.65 25.89
CA VAL A 368 -25.10 16.49 26.50
C VAL A 368 -25.57 17.94 26.63
N GLU A 369 -26.20 18.49 25.60
CA GLU A 369 -26.82 19.84 25.65
C GLU A 369 -27.87 19.94 26.77
N GLN A 370 -28.66 18.89 26.97
CA GLN A 370 -29.64 18.78 28.05
C GLN A 370 -29.01 18.47 29.43
N ARG A 371 -27.69 18.36 29.54
CA ARG A 371 -26.94 17.96 30.74
C ARG A 371 -27.33 16.60 31.32
N ARG A 372 -27.86 15.70 30.47
CA ARG A 372 -28.25 14.33 30.84
C ARG A 372 -27.09 13.36 30.62
N PHE A 373 -26.01 13.55 31.38
CA PHE A 373 -24.73 12.86 31.15
C PHE A 373 -24.83 11.33 31.27
N GLU A 374 -25.64 10.79 32.19
CA GLU A 374 -25.82 9.33 32.30
C GLU A 374 -26.39 8.74 31.01
N GLY A 375 -27.49 9.31 30.48
CA GLY A 375 -28.06 8.89 29.21
C GLY A 375 -27.09 9.06 28.04
N ALA A 376 -26.30 10.15 28.02
CA ALA A 376 -25.24 10.33 27.02
C ALA A 376 -24.19 9.20 27.09
N THR A 377 -23.76 8.81 28.31
CA THR A 377 -22.80 7.72 28.48
C THR A 377 -23.35 6.36 28.05
N GLU A 378 -24.63 6.08 28.31
CA GLU A 378 -25.30 4.86 27.84
C GLU A 378 -25.35 4.81 26.31
N THR A 379 -25.78 5.89 25.66
CA THR A 379 -25.87 5.97 24.20
C THR A 379 -24.50 5.86 23.51
N ILE A 380 -23.44 6.46 24.07
CA ILE A 380 -22.06 6.26 23.57
C ILE A 380 -21.63 4.80 23.68
N SER A 381 -22.06 4.12 24.73
CA SER A 381 -21.72 2.70 24.93
C SER A 381 -22.39 1.84 23.88
N ALA A 382 -23.67 2.11 23.61
CA ALA A 382 -24.40 1.49 22.55
C ALA A 382 -23.80 1.77 21.17
N LEU A 383 -23.27 2.98 20.95
CA LEU A 383 -22.54 3.33 19.72
C LEU A 383 -21.23 2.54 19.59
N ALA A 384 -20.47 2.39 20.67
CA ALA A 384 -19.26 1.57 20.70
C ALA A 384 -19.57 0.07 20.52
N ASP A 385 -20.67 -0.42 21.08
CA ASP A 385 -21.17 -1.77 20.87
C ASP A 385 -21.56 -1.98 19.40
N LEU A 386 -22.32 -1.05 18.81
CA LEU A 386 -22.66 -1.06 17.38
C LEU A 386 -21.40 -1.11 16.50
N HIS A 387 -20.40 -0.28 16.79
CA HIS A 387 -19.12 -0.27 16.07
C HIS A 387 -18.43 -1.64 16.12
N ALA A 388 -18.34 -2.24 17.30
CA ALA A 388 -17.74 -3.56 17.45
C ALA A 388 -18.53 -4.64 16.71
N GLU A 389 -19.86 -4.62 16.77
CA GLU A 389 -20.72 -5.58 16.08
C GLU A 389 -20.63 -5.44 14.55
N LEU A 390 -20.48 -4.23 14.02
CA LEU A 390 -20.26 -4.01 12.59
C LEU A 390 -18.91 -4.55 12.12
N ILE A 391 -17.85 -4.37 12.90
CA ILE A 391 -16.53 -4.96 12.57
C ILE A 391 -16.63 -6.49 12.61
N LYS A 392 -17.21 -7.08 13.65
CA LYS A 392 -17.38 -8.55 13.75
C LYS A 392 -18.23 -9.12 12.61
N ALA A 393 -19.29 -8.40 12.21
CA ALA A 393 -20.11 -8.80 11.06
C ALA A 393 -19.38 -8.66 9.72
N GLY A 394 -18.31 -7.85 9.66
CA GLY A 394 -17.45 -7.69 8.50
C GLY A 394 -16.46 -8.84 8.29
N THR A 395 -16.18 -9.65 9.32
CA THR A 395 -15.14 -10.68 9.30
C THR A 395 -15.45 -11.82 8.33
N PHE A 396 -14.45 -12.25 7.57
CA PHE A 396 -14.51 -13.43 6.69
C PHE A 396 -13.15 -14.11 6.61
N ILE A 397 -13.12 -15.36 6.14
CA ILE A 397 -11.87 -16.08 5.88
C ILE A 397 -11.49 -15.86 4.42
N ASN A 398 -10.28 -15.33 4.18
CA ASN A 398 -9.77 -15.09 2.83
C ASN A 398 -9.31 -16.40 2.15
N ASP A 399 -8.89 -16.32 0.89
CA ASP A 399 -8.45 -17.50 0.13
C ASP A 399 -7.18 -18.15 0.71
N ASP A 400 -6.38 -17.39 1.46
CA ASP A 400 -5.17 -17.85 2.16
C ASP A 400 -5.46 -18.49 3.52
N GLY A 401 -6.74 -18.59 3.92
CA GLY A 401 -7.15 -19.14 5.21
C GLY A 401 -6.93 -18.22 6.41
N ALA A 402 -6.60 -16.94 6.18
CA ALA A 402 -6.45 -15.92 7.22
C ALA A 402 -7.75 -15.15 7.47
N ASN A 403 -7.89 -14.57 8.67
CA ASN A 403 -9.01 -13.70 9.01
C ASN A 403 -8.84 -12.33 8.34
N ASP A 404 -9.81 -11.96 7.52
CA ASP A 404 -9.89 -10.66 6.86
C ASP A 404 -11.24 -9.99 7.17
N ASN A 405 -11.43 -8.74 6.78
CA ASN A 405 -12.59 -7.96 7.15
C ASN A 405 -13.05 -6.99 6.06
N ALA A 406 -14.33 -7.02 5.71
CA ALA A 406 -14.93 -6.12 4.73
C ALA A 406 -14.83 -4.62 5.12
N ALA A 407 -14.63 -4.31 6.40
CA ALA A 407 -14.39 -2.95 6.87
C ALA A 407 -13.04 -2.35 6.42
N LEU A 408 -12.16 -3.15 5.82
CA LEU A 408 -10.90 -2.70 5.19
C LEU A 408 -11.09 -2.14 3.78
N LEU A 409 -12.28 -2.26 3.19
CA LEU A 409 -12.57 -1.72 1.86
C LEU A 409 -12.42 -0.20 1.85
N ALA A 410 -11.51 0.30 1.00
CA ALA A 410 -11.27 1.73 0.79
C ALA A 410 -12.43 2.37 0.01
N ASP A 411 -12.68 3.65 0.24
CA ASP A 411 -13.49 4.47 -0.64
C ASP A 411 -12.70 4.77 -1.93
N PRO A 412 -13.13 4.23 -3.09
CA PRO A 412 -12.37 4.34 -4.34
C PRO A 412 -12.36 5.77 -4.91
N TYR A 413 -13.25 6.66 -4.47
CA TYR A 413 -13.40 7.99 -5.06
C TYR A 413 -12.80 9.12 -4.22
N GLN A 414 -12.29 8.83 -3.01
CA GLN A 414 -11.57 9.80 -2.20
C GLN A 414 -10.06 9.77 -2.49
N MET A 415 -9.42 10.94 -2.59
CA MET A 415 -7.97 11.06 -2.89
C MET A 415 -7.07 10.29 -1.90
N ALA A 416 -7.52 10.07 -0.66
CA ALA A 416 -6.79 9.32 0.36
C ALA A 416 -7.44 7.96 0.72
N GLY A 417 -8.49 7.56 -0.01
CA GLY A 417 -9.17 6.27 0.10
C GLY A 417 -9.44 5.79 1.53
N LEU A 418 -10.24 6.52 2.31
CA LEU A 418 -10.57 6.11 3.68
C LEU A 418 -11.27 4.74 3.68
N ARG A 419 -10.82 3.85 4.56
CA ARG A 419 -11.43 2.53 4.77
C ARG A 419 -12.70 2.66 5.63
N LEU A 420 -13.63 1.71 5.53
CA LEU A 420 -14.95 1.84 6.16
C LEU A 420 -14.87 1.97 7.69
N HIS A 421 -13.99 1.19 8.34
CA HIS A 421 -13.75 1.32 9.78
C HIS A 421 -13.17 2.70 10.18
N GLN A 422 -12.45 3.38 9.28
CA GLN A 422 -11.88 4.70 9.54
C GLN A 422 -12.99 5.78 9.53
N ASP A 423 -13.97 5.63 8.65
CA ASP A 423 -15.15 6.51 8.62
C ASP A 423 -16.02 6.33 9.87
N TRP A 424 -16.17 5.12 10.39
CA TRP A 424 -16.85 4.88 11.67
C TRP A 424 -16.13 5.56 12.84
N VAL A 425 -14.80 5.51 12.87
CA VAL A 425 -13.99 6.26 13.85
C VAL A 425 -14.19 7.77 13.71
N ARG A 426 -14.32 8.29 12.48
CA ARG A 426 -14.61 9.71 12.22
C ARG A 426 -15.98 10.14 12.77
N GLY A 427 -16.96 9.24 12.82
CA GLY A 427 -18.27 9.49 13.44
C GLY A 427 -18.20 9.93 14.91
N TYR A 428 -17.11 9.61 15.62
CA TYR A 428 -16.90 10.06 17.01
C TYR A 428 -16.36 11.49 17.12
N ARG A 429 -15.98 12.14 16.00
CA ARG A 429 -15.26 13.42 16.03
C ARG A 429 -16.02 14.50 16.77
N GLU A 430 -17.31 14.67 16.48
CA GLU A 430 -18.14 15.69 17.13
C GLU A 430 -18.33 15.39 18.63
N LEU A 431 -18.39 14.11 19.01
CA LEU A 431 -18.47 13.70 20.42
C LEU A 431 -17.20 14.07 21.19
N VAL A 432 -16.03 13.86 20.58
CA VAL A 432 -14.74 14.24 21.16
C VAL A 432 -14.59 15.76 21.26
N ILE A 433 -15.05 16.50 20.25
CA ILE A 433 -15.09 17.98 20.29
C ILE A 433 -15.96 18.45 21.46
N ALA A 434 -17.18 17.92 21.59
CA ALA A 434 -18.10 18.29 22.66
C ALA A 434 -17.55 17.94 24.06
N ALA A 435 -16.81 16.84 24.19
CA ALA A 435 -16.23 16.41 25.45
C ALA A 435 -15.12 17.34 25.95
N ALA A 436 -14.31 17.90 25.05
CA ALA A 436 -13.19 18.79 25.36
C ALA A 436 -13.62 20.26 25.53
N THR A 437 -14.68 20.52 26.32
CA THR A 437 -15.21 21.87 26.60
C THR A 437 -15.28 22.13 28.11
N ASP A 438 -15.18 23.40 28.53
CA ASP A 438 -15.14 23.81 29.96
C ASP A 438 -16.23 23.16 30.82
N ALA A 439 -17.45 23.02 30.28
CA ALA A 439 -18.59 22.48 30.99
C ALA A 439 -18.55 20.95 31.18
N ASN A 440 -17.75 20.25 30.37
CA ASN A 440 -17.81 18.80 30.25
C ASN A 440 -16.57 18.07 30.81
N LEU A 441 -15.43 18.75 30.99
CA LEU A 441 -14.18 18.12 31.42
C LEU A 441 -14.29 17.32 32.74
N ASP A 442 -15.14 17.75 33.67
CA ASP A 442 -15.33 17.08 34.97
C ASP A 442 -16.52 16.10 34.99
N THR A 443 -17.07 15.73 33.82
CA THR A 443 -18.28 14.90 33.71
C THR A 443 -17.99 13.44 33.41
N SER A 444 -18.97 12.57 33.70
CA SER A 444 -18.92 11.15 33.29
C SER A 444 -18.87 10.97 31.77
N PHE A 445 -19.38 11.95 31.01
CA PHE A 445 -19.30 11.99 29.55
C PHE A 445 -17.86 12.11 29.05
N TYR A 446 -17.09 13.09 29.57
CA TYR A 446 -15.67 13.24 29.22
C TYR A 446 -14.87 11.98 29.57
N ARG A 447 -15.08 11.43 30.78
CA ARG A 447 -14.45 10.17 31.19
C ARG A 447 -14.81 9.03 30.23
N ARG A 448 -16.06 8.94 29.77
CA ARG A 448 -16.48 7.90 28.83
C ARG A 448 -15.77 8.04 27.49
N CYS A 449 -15.60 9.25 26.99
CA CYS A 449 -14.89 9.53 25.75
C CYS A 449 -13.38 9.18 25.83
N CYS A 450 -12.73 9.46 26.96
CA CYS A 450 -11.31 9.11 27.17
C CYS A 450 -11.05 7.59 27.11
N TYR A 451 -12.01 6.78 27.57
CA TYR A 451 -11.90 5.31 27.59
C TYR A 451 -12.46 4.63 26.34
N LEU A 452 -12.78 5.37 25.26
CA LEU A 452 -13.36 4.80 24.05
C LEU A 452 -12.43 3.80 23.34
N SER A 453 -11.16 4.15 23.16
CA SER A 453 -10.18 3.27 22.53
C SER A 453 -10.08 1.94 23.29
N TYR A 454 -9.82 1.99 24.60
CA TYR A 454 -9.78 0.81 25.48
C TYR A 454 -11.00 -0.10 25.34
N ARG A 455 -12.21 0.47 25.36
CA ARG A 455 -13.47 -0.28 25.28
C ARG A 455 -13.67 -0.97 23.94
N LEU A 456 -13.27 -0.33 22.86
CA LEU A 456 -13.33 -0.90 21.52
C LEU A 456 -12.28 -2.00 21.38
N LEU A 457 -11.04 -1.77 21.83
CA LEU A 457 -9.97 -2.77 21.80
C LEU A 457 -10.37 -4.06 22.53
N ASN A 458 -10.95 -3.97 23.72
CA ASN A 458 -11.45 -5.13 24.47
C ASN A 458 -12.54 -5.93 23.72
N ARG A 459 -13.30 -5.30 22.82
CA ARG A 459 -14.34 -5.96 22.02
C ARG A 459 -13.81 -6.50 20.68
N LEU A 460 -12.61 -6.07 20.26
CA LEU A 460 -12.04 -6.30 18.94
C LEU A 460 -10.77 -7.17 18.98
N HIS A 461 -10.50 -7.85 20.09
CA HIS A 461 -9.27 -8.65 20.29
C HIS A 461 -8.91 -9.62 19.15
N ASP A 462 -9.90 -10.29 18.56
CA ASP A 462 -9.73 -11.28 17.47
C ASP A 462 -9.82 -10.69 16.04
N GLN A 463 -9.80 -9.37 15.89
CA GLN A 463 -9.99 -8.70 14.60
C GLN A 463 -8.65 -8.32 13.94
N HIS A 464 -8.70 -8.03 12.64
CA HIS A 464 -7.53 -7.68 11.84
C HIS A 464 -6.72 -6.52 12.47
N SER A 465 -5.40 -6.69 12.56
CA SER A 465 -4.48 -5.78 13.28
C SER A 465 -4.58 -4.31 12.85
N ASP A 466 -4.73 -4.01 11.56
CA ASP A 466 -4.95 -2.64 11.05
C ASP A 466 -6.18 -1.95 11.68
N ILE A 467 -7.31 -2.67 11.82
CA ILE A 467 -8.54 -2.10 12.39
C ILE A 467 -8.32 -1.79 13.87
N VAL A 468 -7.75 -2.76 14.60
CA VAL A 468 -7.46 -2.66 16.03
C VAL A 468 -6.51 -1.49 16.31
N SER A 469 -5.46 -1.35 15.51
CA SER A 469 -4.46 -0.27 15.68
C SER A 469 -5.06 1.10 15.35
N TYR A 470 -5.96 1.21 14.36
CA TYR A 470 -6.58 2.49 13.99
C TYR A 470 -7.52 3.04 15.06
N VAL A 471 -8.11 2.20 15.92
CA VAL A 471 -8.94 2.63 17.05
C VAL A 471 -8.18 3.54 18.05
N LEU A 472 -6.85 3.42 18.11
CA LEU A 472 -6.00 4.31 18.92
C LEU A 472 -6.07 5.77 18.45
N ASN A 473 -6.45 6.02 17.19
CA ASN A 473 -6.60 7.36 16.64
C ASN A 473 -7.72 8.18 17.34
N LEU A 474 -8.66 7.53 18.04
CA LEU A 474 -9.64 8.24 18.88
C LEU A 474 -8.95 8.95 20.06
N SER A 475 -7.92 8.32 20.64
CA SER A 475 -7.16 8.90 21.75
C SER A 475 -6.30 10.07 21.28
N THR A 476 -5.72 9.99 20.07
CA THR A 476 -4.95 11.11 19.52
C THR A 476 -5.84 12.29 19.15
N LEU A 477 -7.06 12.04 18.66
CA LEU A 477 -8.05 13.09 18.44
C LEU A 477 -8.44 13.76 19.77
N MET A 478 -8.66 12.98 20.83
CA MET A 478 -8.95 13.51 22.16
C MET A 478 -7.80 14.36 22.70
N SER A 479 -6.56 13.87 22.64
CA SER A 479 -5.36 14.61 23.04
C SER A 479 -5.20 15.91 22.26
N HIS A 480 -5.42 15.87 20.95
CA HIS A 480 -5.38 17.07 20.11
C HIS A 480 -6.46 18.09 20.50
N ARG A 481 -7.70 17.66 20.74
CA ARG A 481 -8.78 18.57 21.18
C ARG A 481 -8.54 19.15 22.57
N LEU A 482 -8.06 18.33 23.50
CA LEU A 482 -7.64 18.80 24.82
C LEU A 482 -6.47 19.80 24.72
N GLY A 483 -5.55 19.59 23.78
CA GLY A 483 -4.47 20.51 23.45
C GLY A 483 -4.95 21.85 22.89
N ILE A 484 -5.94 21.86 21.98
CA ILE A 484 -6.57 23.09 21.48
C ILE A 484 -7.27 23.84 22.62
N TRP A 485 -7.98 23.11 23.49
CA TRP A 485 -8.61 23.69 24.66
C TRP A 485 -7.56 24.39 25.56
N TRP A 486 -6.45 23.70 25.83
CA TRP A 486 -5.34 24.25 26.61
C TRP A 486 -4.76 25.50 25.97
N GLN A 487 -4.58 25.48 24.62
CA GLN A 487 -4.08 26.64 23.89
C GLN A 487 -4.99 27.85 24.05
N SER A 488 -6.30 27.66 23.85
CA SER A 488 -7.31 28.71 24.05
C SER A 488 -7.22 29.33 25.44
N LYS A 489 -7.07 28.50 26.48
CA LYS A 489 -6.96 28.98 27.87
C LYS A 489 -5.65 29.68 28.18
N ALA A 490 -4.56 29.28 27.53
CA ALA A 490 -3.29 29.97 27.66
C ALA A 490 -3.32 31.35 26.96
N ASP A 491 -3.93 31.44 25.78
CA ASP A 491 -4.10 32.70 25.04
C ASP A 491 -5.01 33.70 25.78
N GLU A 492 -6.13 33.23 26.34
CA GLU A 492 -7.00 34.04 27.22
C GLU A 492 -6.24 34.68 28.40
N ARG A 493 -5.10 34.09 28.80
CA ARG A 493 -4.27 34.52 29.92
C ARG A 493 -3.00 35.27 29.50
N GLY A 494 -2.85 35.57 28.21
CA GLY A 494 -1.71 36.32 27.67
C GLY A 494 -0.40 35.54 27.61
N LEU A 495 -0.45 34.21 27.68
CA LEU A 495 0.73 33.34 27.58
C LEU A 495 1.01 33.09 26.08
N THR A 496 1.68 34.01 25.39
CA THR A 496 1.83 33.95 23.91
C THR A 496 3.19 33.43 23.44
N THR A 497 4.25 33.61 24.23
CA THR A 497 5.59 33.06 23.97
C THR A 497 5.65 31.60 24.42
N ARG A 498 5.12 30.70 23.58
CA ARG A 498 5.06 29.25 23.82
C ARG A 498 5.58 28.50 22.61
N ASP A 499 6.54 27.62 22.83
CA ASP A 499 7.09 26.73 21.81
C ASP A 499 7.76 25.51 22.49
N ALA A 500 8.47 24.71 21.71
CA ALA A 500 9.19 23.53 22.20
C ALA A 500 10.28 23.87 23.24
N GLU A 501 10.79 25.11 23.27
CA GLU A 501 11.81 25.56 24.21
C GLU A 501 11.18 26.22 25.45
N ASN A 502 10.06 26.93 25.26
CA ASN A 502 9.39 27.72 26.29
C ASN A 502 8.08 27.05 26.71
N ALA A 503 8.18 26.12 27.65
CA ALA A 503 7.00 25.44 28.18
C ALA A 503 6.35 26.20 29.34
N VAL A 504 5.02 26.21 29.31
CA VAL A 504 4.18 26.97 30.24
C VAL A 504 3.20 26.06 30.93
N ALA A 505 2.86 26.39 32.18
CA ALA A 505 1.76 25.77 32.91
C ALA A 505 0.63 26.79 33.08
N LEU A 506 -0.63 26.34 32.98
CA LEU A 506 -1.78 27.21 33.21
C LEU A 506 -1.83 27.65 34.69
N PRO A 507 -2.26 28.90 34.96
CA PRO A 507 -2.45 29.38 36.33
C PRO A 507 -3.68 28.75 37.00
N LEU A 508 -3.74 28.81 38.33
CA LEU A 508 -4.91 28.41 39.09
C LEU A 508 -6.11 29.36 38.85
N PRO A 509 -7.36 28.87 38.84
CA PRO A 509 -7.80 27.50 39.14
C PRO A 509 -7.82 26.55 37.91
N VAL A 510 -7.72 27.07 36.69
CA VAL A 510 -7.85 26.29 35.43
C VAL A 510 -6.82 25.16 35.35
N SER A 511 -5.63 25.38 35.92
CA SER A 511 -4.59 24.35 36.08
C SER A 511 -5.10 23.04 36.71
N ARG A 512 -5.95 23.11 37.74
CA ARG A 512 -6.48 21.92 38.43
C ARG A 512 -7.47 21.15 37.57
N GLN A 513 -8.36 21.88 36.90
CA GLN A 513 -9.31 21.29 35.97
C GLN A 513 -8.57 20.58 34.82
N TYR A 514 -7.53 21.23 34.29
CA TYR A 514 -6.69 20.66 33.25
C TYR A 514 -5.95 19.40 33.70
N ASP A 515 -5.27 19.43 34.86
CA ASP A 515 -4.55 18.28 35.40
C ASP A 515 -5.49 17.10 35.68
N SER A 516 -6.69 17.36 36.20
CA SER A 516 -7.73 16.33 36.43
C SER A 516 -8.21 15.68 35.12
N ALA A 517 -8.53 16.50 34.12
CA ALA A 517 -8.95 16.04 32.81
C ALA A 517 -7.84 15.21 32.15
N LEU A 518 -6.62 15.73 32.16
CA LEU A 518 -5.46 15.06 31.58
C LEU A 518 -5.15 13.73 32.27
N LYS A 519 -5.23 13.63 33.59
CA LYS A 519 -5.10 12.34 34.31
C LYS A 519 -6.12 11.33 33.81
N THR A 520 -7.39 11.73 33.72
CA THR A 520 -8.47 10.86 33.22
C THR A 520 -8.20 10.39 31.78
N PHE A 521 -7.66 11.27 30.94
CA PHE A 521 -7.23 10.92 29.58
C PHE A 521 -6.06 9.91 29.57
N ILE A 522 -5.00 10.18 30.35
CA ILE A 522 -3.82 9.31 30.43
C ILE A 522 -4.20 7.93 30.96
N GLU A 523 -5.07 7.84 31.98
CA GLU A 523 -5.60 6.56 32.45
C GLU A 523 -6.30 5.76 31.33
N GLY A 524 -7.12 6.41 30.51
CA GLY A 524 -7.80 5.77 29.38
C GLY A 524 -6.82 5.31 28.28
N TRP A 525 -5.76 6.09 28.04
CA TRP A 525 -4.70 5.76 27.09
C TRP A 525 -3.82 4.60 27.58
N GLU A 526 -3.38 4.61 28.83
CA GLU A 526 -2.56 3.55 29.41
C GLU A 526 -3.36 2.26 29.58
N ALA A 527 -4.66 2.33 29.89
CA ALA A 527 -5.54 1.16 29.85
C ALA A 527 -5.58 0.51 28.45
N SER A 528 -5.42 1.29 27.39
CA SER A 528 -5.41 0.82 25.99
C SER A 528 -4.08 0.17 25.56
N CYS A 529 -3.05 0.16 26.41
CA CYS A 529 -1.74 -0.42 26.08
C CYS A 529 -1.72 -1.95 26.08
N TYR A 530 -2.80 -2.58 26.56
CA TYR A 530 -2.91 -4.00 26.77
C TYR A 530 -3.81 -4.65 25.71
N ARG A 531 -3.30 -5.67 25.02
CA ARG A 531 -4.07 -6.56 24.14
C ARG A 531 -3.87 -7.99 24.61
N ASP A 532 -4.93 -8.64 25.09
CA ASP A 532 -4.92 -10.05 25.49
C ASP A 532 -4.85 -10.95 24.24
N ILE A 533 -3.63 -11.21 23.75
CA ILE A 533 -3.41 -12.19 22.67
C ILE A 533 -3.03 -13.51 23.30
N ARG A 534 -3.91 -14.50 23.15
CA ARG A 534 -3.61 -15.88 23.57
C ARG A 534 -2.58 -16.49 22.64
N VAL A 535 -1.34 -16.58 23.10
CA VAL A 535 -0.25 -17.21 22.34
C VAL A 535 -0.48 -18.73 22.31
N PRO A 536 -0.68 -19.35 21.12
CA PRO A 536 -0.82 -20.79 21.00
C PRO A 536 0.47 -21.49 21.44
N ARG A 537 0.36 -22.49 22.32
CA ARG A 537 1.54 -23.26 22.81
C ARG A 537 1.92 -24.45 21.94
N GLU A 538 1.07 -24.81 20.96
CA GLU A 538 1.19 -26.05 20.17
C GLU A 538 2.16 -25.96 19.00
N SER A 539 2.39 -24.75 18.46
CA SER A 539 3.23 -24.52 17.27
C SER A 539 3.94 -23.18 17.38
N ALA A 540 5.27 -23.18 17.20
CA ALA A 540 6.07 -21.96 17.23
C ALA A 540 5.76 -21.02 16.06
N GLY A 541 5.36 -21.54 14.90
CA GLY A 541 4.91 -20.71 13.78
C GLY A 541 3.59 -19.98 14.09
N ASN A 542 2.66 -20.66 14.76
CA ASN A 542 1.40 -20.04 15.19
C ASN A 542 1.60 -19.09 16.37
N ALA A 543 2.51 -19.42 17.30
CA ALA A 543 2.94 -18.54 18.38
C ALA A 543 3.57 -17.25 17.82
N TRP A 544 4.51 -17.38 16.88
CA TRP A 544 5.15 -16.24 16.23
C TRP A 544 4.14 -15.38 15.48
N ARG A 545 3.19 -15.97 14.74
CA ARG A 545 2.14 -15.19 14.05
C ARG A 545 1.30 -14.37 15.03
N ALA A 546 0.88 -14.96 16.15
CA ALA A 546 0.13 -14.25 17.19
C ALA A 546 0.96 -13.14 17.86
N LEU A 547 2.23 -13.42 18.18
CA LEU A 547 3.16 -12.44 18.74
C LEU A 547 3.44 -11.30 17.76
N SER A 548 3.62 -11.57 16.48
CA SER A 548 3.83 -10.55 15.44
C SER A 548 2.67 -9.56 15.36
N GLU A 549 1.43 -9.99 15.57
CA GLU A 549 0.29 -9.07 15.69
C GLU A 549 0.36 -8.18 16.94
N GLN A 550 0.80 -8.73 18.07
CA GLN A 550 1.02 -7.97 19.31
C GLN A 550 2.13 -6.93 19.15
N LEU A 551 3.22 -7.33 18.49
CA LEU A 551 4.36 -6.47 18.17
C LEU A 551 3.96 -5.32 17.25
N ARG A 552 3.18 -5.60 16.19
CA ARG A 552 2.63 -4.57 15.29
C ARG A 552 1.76 -3.57 16.04
N PHE A 553 0.84 -4.05 16.88
CA PHE A 553 0.01 -3.19 17.71
C PHE A 553 0.84 -2.32 18.67
N SER A 554 1.84 -2.91 19.32
CA SER A 554 2.70 -2.21 20.27
C SER A 554 3.54 -1.11 19.61
N ALA A 555 4.07 -1.36 18.40
CA ALA A 555 4.77 -0.35 17.63
C ALA A 555 3.86 0.81 17.22
N GLU A 556 2.63 0.52 16.79
CA GLU A 556 1.64 1.55 16.48
C GLU A 556 1.22 2.34 17.73
N TYR A 557 1.06 1.68 18.88
CA TYR A 557 0.80 2.34 20.16
C TYR A 557 1.89 3.35 20.52
N LEU A 558 3.16 2.95 20.43
CA LEU A 558 4.30 3.85 20.66
C LEU A 558 4.30 5.02 19.66
N ARG A 559 3.99 4.77 18.39
CA ARG A 559 3.90 5.82 17.37
C ARG A 559 2.81 6.85 17.68
N TYR A 560 1.63 6.41 18.11
CA TYR A 560 0.55 7.32 18.52
C TYR A 560 0.86 8.06 19.83
N LEU A 561 1.54 7.42 20.79
CA LEU A 561 2.04 8.09 21.99
C LEU A 561 3.00 9.22 21.62
N LEU A 562 3.95 8.96 20.72
CA LEU A 562 4.88 9.97 20.24
C LEU A 562 4.20 11.11 19.50
N LYS A 563 3.17 10.83 18.69
CA LYS A 563 2.37 11.87 18.03
C LYS A 563 1.69 12.81 19.04
N MET A 564 1.16 12.26 20.12
CA MET A 564 0.54 13.06 21.19
C MET A 564 1.59 13.84 21.99
N PHE A 565 2.72 13.19 22.28
CA PHE A 565 3.84 13.79 23.01
C PHE A 565 4.47 14.95 22.24
N SER A 566 4.84 14.73 20.97
CA SER A 566 5.41 15.76 20.10
C SER A 566 4.48 16.95 19.95
N GLY A 567 3.18 16.70 19.76
CA GLY A 567 2.16 17.74 19.73
C GLY A 567 2.07 18.53 21.03
N ALA A 568 2.22 17.91 22.21
CA ALA A 568 2.24 18.62 23.49
C ALA A 568 3.50 19.48 23.66
N VAL A 569 4.66 18.96 23.26
CA VAL A 569 5.95 19.67 23.34
C VAL A 569 5.95 20.89 22.43
N VAL A 570 5.58 20.76 21.15
CA VAL A 570 5.57 21.89 20.20
C VAL A 570 4.63 23.01 20.67
N ARG A 571 3.53 22.68 21.34
CA ARG A 571 2.60 23.67 21.92
C ARG A 571 3.15 24.38 23.17
N GLY A 572 4.25 23.91 23.74
CA GLY A 572 4.77 24.40 25.03
C GLY A 572 3.91 24.01 26.22
N ASP A 573 3.15 22.89 26.15
CA ASP A 573 2.32 22.43 27.27
C ASP A 573 3.14 21.58 28.25
N ARG A 574 3.63 22.24 29.32
CA ARG A 574 4.49 21.58 30.31
C ARG A 574 3.78 20.39 30.97
N VAL A 575 2.49 20.49 31.26
CA VAL A 575 1.81 19.44 32.05
C VAL A 575 1.59 18.20 31.19
N ALA A 576 1.07 18.35 29.97
CA ALA A 576 0.86 17.22 29.06
C ALA A 576 2.16 16.52 28.65
N SER A 577 3.20 17.28 28.32
CA SER A 577 4.49 16.70 27.96
C SER A 577 5.09 15.86 29.08
N LEU A 578 4.96 16.30 30.35
CA LEU A 578 5.47 15.55 31.51
C LEU A 578 4.70 14.27 31.81
N TYR A 579 3.38 14.20 31.56
CA TYR A 579 2.66 12.93 31.67
C TYR A 579 3.02 11.97 30.54
N LEU A 580 3.05 12.47 29.30
CA LEU A 580 3.28 11.62 28.12
C LEU A 580 4.71 11.10 28.04
N VAL A 581 5.72 11.87 28.48
CA VAL A 581 7.11 11.38 28.59
C VAL A 581 7.21 10.27 29.64
N ASP A 582 6.50 10.41 30.75
CA ASP A 582 6.45 9.40 31.81
C ASP A 582 5.73 8.13 31.34
N SER A 583 4.62 8.26 30.60
CA SER A 583 3.97 7.12 29.95
C SER A 583 4.94 6.38 29.02
N LEU A 584 5.77 7.10 28.25
CA LEU A 584 6.80 6.48 27.40
C LEU A 584 7.90 5.79 28.22
N LEU A 585 8.37 6.41 29.31
CA LEU A 585 9.43 5.86 30.17
C LEU A 585 8.98 4.62 30.97
N LYS A 586 7.71 4.58 31.38
CA LYS A 586 7.13 3.51 32.21
C LYS A 586 6.49 2.40 31.38
N TRP A 587 6.24 2.63 30.09
CA TRP A 587 5.51 1.72 29.20
C TRP A 587 5.99 0.26 29.27
N TRP A 588 7.30 0.01 29.26
CA TRP A 588 7.84 -1.35 29.28
C TRP A 588 7.46 -2.14 30.54
N SER A 589 7.38 -1.48 31.71
CA SER A 589 7.01 -2.17 32.95
C SER A 589 5.61 -2.81 32.89
N THR A 590 4.71 -2.22 32.09
CA THR A 590 3.36 -2.77 31.85
C THR A 590 3.35 -3.91 30.83
N GLN A 591 4.38 -3.99 29.98
CA GLN A 591 4.51 -5.03 28.96
C GLN A 591 5.30 -6.24 29.46
N GLU A 592 6.18 -6.06 30.45
CA GLU A 592 7.08 -7.11 30.96
C GLU A 592 6.32 -8.38 31.35
N THR A 593 5.21 -8.24 32.08
CA THR A 593 4.35 -9.38 32.49
C THR A 593 3.68 -10.13 31.34
N GLN A 594 3.60 -9.53 30.14
CA GLN A 594 3.00 -10.17 28.96
C GLN A 594 4.01 -11.04 28.20
N PHE A 595 5.30 -10.72 28.35
CA PHE A 595 6.39 -11.36 27.63
C PHE A 595 7.28 -12.18 28.59
N ASP A 596 6.70 -12.74 29.66
CA ASP A 596 7.31 -13.61 30.69
C ASP A 596 7.94 -14.89 30.09
N GLY A 597 8.97 -14.72 29.26
CA GLY A 597 9.82 -15.76 28.71
C GLY A 597 11.18 -15.75 29.40
N HIS A 598 11.87 -16.89 29.38
CA HIS A 598 13.27 -16.94 29.80
C HIS A 598 14.08 -15.93 28.99
N PRO A 599 14.87 -15.05 29.63
CA PRO A 599 15.66 -14.06 28.91
C PRO A 599 16.63 -14.79 27.99
N LEU A 600 16.61 -14.42 26.69
CA LEU A 600 17.72 -14.78 25.81
C LEU A 600 19.00 -14.14 26.38
N PRO A 601 20.18 -14.76 26.21
CA PRO A 601 21.43 -14.19 26.68
C PRO A 601 21.58 -12.75 26.14
N ASP A 602 21.77 -11.78 27.04
CA ASP A 602 21.99 -10.36 26.69
C ASP A 602 23.23 -10.14 25.80
N ASN A 603 24.10 -11.15 25.67
CA ASN A 603 25.39 -11.09 25.00
C ASN A 603 25.36 -11.29 23.47
N GLU A 604 24.19 -11.56 22.86
CA GLU A 604 24.11 -11.71 21.41
C GLU A 604 23.77 -10.39 20.72
N PHE A 605 24.71 -9.97 19.87
CA PHE A 605 24.80 -8.68 19.21
C PHE A 605 23.47 -8.12 18.67
N PRO A 606 23.26 -6.80 18.69
CA PRO A 606 21.95 -6.20 18.51
C PRO A 606 21.56 -6.00 17.03
N LEU A 607 21.41 -7.09 16.27
CA LEU A 607 20.83 -7.02 14.91
C LEU A 607 19.38 -7.49 14.85
N HIS A 608 18.89 -8.22 15.85
CA HIS A 608 17.47 -8.59 15.88
C HIS A 608 16.63 -7.35 16.15
N THR A 609 15.82 -7.01 15.15
CA THR A 609 14.95 -5.84 15.15
C THR A 609 13.50 -6.26 14.94
N LEU A 610 12.60 -5.28 15.03
CA LEU A 610 11.19 -5.46 14.73
C LEU A 610 10.93 -5.75 13.24
N ALA A 611 11.93 -5.77 12.36
CA ALA A 611 11.73 -6.15 10.96
C ALA A 611 11.30 -7.61 10.78
N HIS A 612 11.68 -8.50 11.72
CA HIS A 612 11.33 -9.92 11.68
C HIS A 612 9.82 -10.20 11.81
N ILE A 613 9.00 -9.22 12.20
CA ILE A 613 7.54 -9.42 12.33
C ILE A 613 6.86 -9.72 10.99
N ASP A 614 7.52 -9.38 9.88
CA ASP A 614 7.03 -9.60 8.52
C ASP A 614 7.50 -10.94 7.93
N ASP A 615 8.37 -11.66 8.64
CA ASP A 615 8.96 -12.91 8.19
C ASP A 615 8.28 -14.11 8.88
N ASP A 616 8.13 -15.22 8.14
CA ASP A 616 7.66 -16.49 8.70
C ASP A 616 8.67 -17.07 9.69
N TRP A 617 8.18 -17.81 10.69
CA TRP A 617 9.03 -18.38 11.75
C TRP A 617 10.19 -19.24 11.22
N SER A 618 9.99 -19.96 10.11
CA SER A 618 11.06 -20.74 9.48
C SER A 618 12.21 -19.88 8.99
N VAL A 619 11.90 -18.70 8.43
CA VAL A 619 12.88 -17.73 7.93
C VAL A 619 13.59 -17.05 9.10
N VAL A 620 12.83 -16.65 10.13
CA VAL A 620 13.38 -16.07 11.36
C VAL A 620 14.37 -17.03 12.03
N ARG A 621 14.02 -18.32 12.12
CA ARG A 621 14.89 -19.33 12.73
C ARG A 621 16.18 -19.56 11.92
N THR A 622 16.12 -19.55 10.59
CA THR A 622 17.33 -19.71 9.76
C THR A 622 18.25 -18.49 9.82
N ASN A 623 17.70 -17.30 10.09
CA ASN A 623 18.45 -16.05 10.09
C ASN A 623 19.08 -15.72 11.45
N ILE A 624 18.63 -16.36 12.53
CA ILE A 624 19.13 -16.12 13.89
C ILE A 624 19.92 -17.36 14.35
N GLU A 625 21.25 -17.21 14.41
CA GLU A 625 22.12 -18.24 14.98
C GLU A 625 21.88 -18.39 16.49
N ASN A 626 22.14 -19.58 17.03
CA ASN A 626 22.11 -19.90 18.47
C ASN A 626 20.75 -19.88 19.18
N LEU A 627 19.63 -19.91 18.46
CA LEU A 627 18.33 -20.19 19.11
C LEU A 627 18.33 -21.61 19.73
N PRO A 628 17.80 -21.80 20.96
CA PRO A 628 17.75 -23.10 21.63
C PRO A 628 17.13 -24.20 20.77
N ASP A 629 17.80 -25.35 20.67
CA ASP A 629 17.36 -26.51 19.90
C ASP A 629 16.50 -27.47 20.74
N GLY A 630 15.17 -27.37 20.62
CA GLY A 630 14.24 -28.32 21.25
C GLY A 630 12.78 -28.06 20.88
N LYS A 631 11.98 -29.09 20.55
CA LYS A 631 10.57 -28.91 20.10
C LYS A 631 9.64 -28.33 21.18
N GLU A 632 9.89 -28.63 22.45
CA GLU A 632 9.08 -28.12 23.59
C GLU A 632 9.45 -26.68 23.99
N GLU A 633 10.62 -26.17 23.58
CA GLU A 633 11.10 -24.82 23.92
C GLU A 633 10.83 -23.77 22.81
N GLN A 634 10.42 -24.16 21.60
CA GLN A 634 10.31 -23.22 20.47
C GLN A 634 9.29 -22.09 20.66
N ALA A 635 8.15 -22.34 21.34
CA ALA A 635 7.18 -21.29 21.62
C ALA A 635 7.70 -20.29 22.67
N ALA A 636 8.42 -20.77 23.69
CA ALA A 636 9.09 -19.93 24.68
C ALA A 636 10.21 -19.10 24.05
N THR A 637 10.98 -19.69 23.13
CA THR A 637 12.00 -18.99 22.33
C THR A 637 11.39 -17.89 21.47
N ALA A 638 10.26 -18.14 20.80
CA ALA A 638 9.55 -17.12 20.03
C ALA A 638 9.06 -15.96 20.92
N GLN A 639 8.56 -16.25 22.12
CA GLN A 639 8.15 -15.25 23.11
C GLN A 639 9.34 -14.43 23.62
N ALA A 640 10.46 -15.08 23.96
CA ALA A 640 11.67 -14.42 24.41
C ALA A 640 12.26 -13.51 23.32
N LEU A 641 12.27 -13.97 22.07
CA LEU A 641 12.68 -13.15 20.92
C LEU A 641 11.75 -11.94 20.76
N ALA A 642 10.43 -12.14 20.81
CA ALA A 642 9.44 -11.07 20.72
C ALA A 642 9.65 -10.00 21.82
N SER A 643 9.90 -10.44 23.05
CA SER A 643 10.26 -9.56 24.18
C SER A 643 11.49 -8.72 23.87
N VAL A 644 12.57 -9.37 23.42
CA VAL A 644 13.85 -8.72 23.13
C VAL A 644 13.72 -7.69 22.00
N VAL A 645 13.09 -8.05 20.88
CA VAL A 645 12.95 -7.12 19.74
C VAL A 645 12.04 -5.95 20.08
N LEU A 646 10.97 -6.14 20.87
CA LEU A 646 10.09 -5.06 21.29
C LEU A 646 10.78 -4.12 22.27
N ARG A 647 11.49 -4.68 23.27
CA ARG A 647 12.28 -3.89 24.23
C ARG A 647 13.31 -3.04 23.52
N ARG A 648 14.04 -3.64 22.57
CA ARG A 648 15.03 -2.97 21.73
C ARG A 648 14.37 -1.84 20.92
N HIS A 649 13.22 -2.11 20.30
CA HIS A 649 12.48 -1.10 19.56
C HIS A 649 12.05 0.08 20.44
N TRP A 650 11.51 -0.18 21.62
CA TRP A 650 11.14 0.88 22.57
C TRP A 650 12.33 1.76 22.99
N VAL A 651 13.49 1.16 23.24
CA VAL A 651 14.72 1.91 23.56
C VAL A 651 15.20 2.73 22.36
N ASP A 652 15.12 2.20 21.14
CA ASP A 652 15.46 2.96 19.93
C ASP A 652 14.51 4.13 19.73
N VAL A 653 13.20 3.92 19.92
CA VAL A 653 12.18 4.97 19.87
C VAL A 653 12.47 6.08 20.90
N ARG A 654 12.87 5.72 22.13
CA ARG A 654 13.31 6.69 23.15
C ARG A 654 14.52 7.50 22.70
N LEU A 655 15.53 6.84 22.15
CA LEU A 655 16.75 7.49 21.65
C LEU A 655 16.45 8.44 20.48
N VAL A 656 15.69 7.98 19.49
CA VAL A 656 15.28 8.79 18.32
C VAL A 656 14.46 9.99 18.76
N THR A 657 13.54 9.81 19.73
CA THR A 657 12.76 10.92 20.30
C THR A 657 13.68 11.95 20.98
N ALA A 658 14.68 11.50 21.75
CA ALA A 658 15.66 12.40 22.34
C ALA A 658 16.46 13.16 21.29
N LEU A 659 16.90 12.51 20.20
CA LEU A 659 17.59 13.17 19.08
C LEU A 659 16.73 14.25 18.43
N VAL A 660 15.46 13.98 18.16
CA VAL A 660 14.57 14.99 17.57
C VAL A 660 14.36 16.17 18.52
N LEU A 661 14.16 15.93 19.82
CA LEU A 661 14.03 17.01 20.80
C LEU A 661 15.29 17.88 20.92
N LEU A 662 16.47 17.26 20.85
CA LEU A 662 17.75 17.99 20.80
C LEU A 662 17.89 18.79 19.50
N SER A 663 17.36 18.30 18.38
CA SER A 663 17.36 19.08 17.13
C SER A 663 16.50 20.35 17.21
N TRP A 664 15.54 20.40 18.15
CA TRP A 664 14.68 21.55 18.38
C TRP A 664 15.30 22.61 19.29
N THR A 665 16.44 22.34 19.92
CA THR A 665 17.16 23.32 20.73
C THR A 665 17.99 24.24 19.82
N ARG A 666 17.59 25.51 19.72
CA ARG A 666 18.10 26.54 18.80
C ARG A 666 19.30 27.29 19.38
N ASP A 667 19.29 27.60 20.68
CA ASP A 667 20.34 28.40 21.33
C ASP A 667 21.16 27.60 22.35
N ALA A 668 22.49 27.68 22.22
CA ALA A 668 23.41 26.98 23.11
C ALA A 668 23.43 27.54 24.55
N ALA A 669 22.91 28.75 24.74
CA ALA A 669 23.02 29.51 26.00
C ALA A 669 21.92 29.19 27.03
N ASP A 670 20.75 28.67 26.64
CA ASP A 670 19.60 28.61 27.54
C ASP A 670 19.42 27.24 28.23
N GLU A 671 19.99 27.06 29.43
CA GLU A 671 19.79 25.87 30.28
C GLU A 671 18.32 25.58 30.62
N SER A 672 17.40 26.53 30.36
CA SER A 672 15.97 26.39 30.65
C SER A 672 15.13 25.83 29.50
N ALA A 673 15.72 25.57 28.32
CA ALA A 673 14.98 25.03 27.18
C ALA A 673 14.29 23.69 27.51
N PHE A 674 12.97 23.65 27.38
CA PHE A 674 12.16 22.52 27.81
C PHE A 674 12.39 21.24 26.98
N SER A 675 12.57 21.37 25.67
CA SER A 675 12.95 20.26 24.79
C SER A 675 14.26 19.59 25.23
N PHE A 676 15.23 20.38 25.71
CA PHE A 676 16.48 19.89 26.29
C PHE A 676 16.23 19.12 27.60
N GLU A 677 15.44 19.67 28.53
CA GLU A 677 15.05 19.00 29.79
C GLU A 677 14.42 17.62 29.52
N LEU A 678 13.51 17.55 28.54
CA LEU A 678 12.85 16.31 28.15
C LEU A 678 13.80 15.32 27.46
N ALA A 679 14.70 15.77 26.59
CA ALA A 679 15.69 14.90 25.97
C ALA A 679 16.61 14.25 27.01
N ILE A 680 17.10 15.02 27.99
CA ILE A 680 17.89 14.50 29.11
C ILE A 680 17.09 13.47 29.92
N SER A 681 15.80 13.73 30.17
CA SER A 681 14.96 12.77 30.89
C SER A 681 14.80 11.43 30.17
N LEU A 682 14.68 11.44 28.83
CA LEU A 682 14.60 10.23 28.02
C LEU A 682 15.90 9.43 28.03
N LEU A 683 17.04 10.11 28.02
CA LEU A 683 18.38 9.50 28.06
C LEU A 683 18.72 8.93 29.44
N THR A 684 18.39 9.65 30.51
CA THR A 684 18.70 9.28 31.90
C THR A 684 17.65 8.37 32.53
N GLY A 685 16.43 8.32 31.98
CA GLY A 685 15.30 7.62 32.59
C GLY A 685 14.66 8.38 33.75
N ARG A 686 14.88 9.69 33.86
CA ARG A 686 14.29 10.54 34.92
C ARG A 686 12.78 10.67 34.72
N SER A 687 12.01 10.22 35.72
CA SER A 687 10.55 10.36 35.75
C SER A 687 10.12 11.58 36.56
N TYR A 688 8.97 12.17 36.21
CA TYR A 688 8.45 13.41 36.81
C TYR A 688 7.16 13.23 37.62
N LYS A 689 6.36 12.20 37.32
CA LYS A 689 5.09 11.92 37.97
C LYS A 689 5.21 10.68 38.85
N ASP A 690 4.55 10.69 39.99
CA ASP A 690 4.52 9.54 40.89
C ASP A 690 3.71 8.38 40.28
N GLY A 691 4.10 7.14 40.60
CA GLY A 691 3.42 5.91 40.17
C GLY A 691 4.10 5.20 38.99
N GLY A 692 4.00 3.87 38.96
CA GLY A 692 4.68 3.00 37.99
C GLY A 692 6.20 2.88 38.21
N THR A 693 6.85 2.01 37.44
CA THR A 693 8.31 1.77 37.54
C THR A 693 8.99 2.04 36.21
N VAL A 694 10.10 2.79 36.23
CA VAL A 694 10.96 2.93 35.05
C VAL A 694 11.84 1.68 34.98
N ALA A 695 11.55 0.79 34.02
CA ALA A 695 12.10 -0.56 33.97
C ALA A 695 13.56 -0.68 33.47
N LEU A 696 14.26 0.43 33.16
CA LEU A 696 15.54 0.37 32.43
C LEU A 696 16.62 1.30 32.97
N LYS A 697 17.87 0.83 32.86
CA LYS A 697 19.12 1.56 33.09
C LYS A 697 19.26 2.75 32.10
N GLU A 698 20.03 3.75 32.49
CA GLU A 698 20.40 4.94 31.69
C GLU A 698 20.92 4.58 30.28
N ILE A 699 20.42 5.26 29.24
CA ILE A 699 20.85 5.07 27.83
C ILE A 699 22.11 5.90 27.53
N ALA A 700 22.38 6.96 28.31
CA ALA A 700 23.45 7.94 28.08
C ALA A 700 24.90 7.38 28.12
N GLU A 701 25.08 6.08 28.37
CA GLU A 701 26.36 5.40 28.16
C GLU A 701 26.71 5.35 26.67
N PHE A 702 27.92 5.80 26.30
CA PHE A 702 28.40 5.83 24.91
C PHE A 702 28.16 4.52 24.15
N GLN A 703 28.51 3.37 24.75
CA GLN A 703 28.32 2.06 24.12
C GLN A 703 26.87 1.79 23.73
N ARG A 704 25.90 2.18 24.56
CA ARG A 704 24.48 1.97 24.27
C ARG A 704 24.01 2.89 23.17
N VAL A 705 24.28 4.20 23.29
CA VAL A 705 23.94 5.19 22.25
C VAL A 705 24.49 4.73 20.90
N PHE A 706 25.76 4.37 20.84
CA PHE A 706 26.42 3.93 19.60
C PHE A 706 25.76 2.67 19.02
N LEU A 707 25.54 1.62 19.83
CA LEU A 707 24.92 0.39 19.36
C LEU A 707 23.47 0.59 18.86
N HIS A 708 22.70 1.44 19.52
CA HIS A 708 21.32 1.75 19.12
C HIS A 708 21.27 2.54 17.81
N LEU A 709 22.18 3.50 17.60
CA LEU A 709 22.31 4.24 16.33
C LEU A 709 22.69 3.32 15.17
N ILE A 710 23.73 2.50 15.37
CA ILE A 710 24.21 1.53 14.37
C ILE A 710 23.10 0.52 14.04
N ARG A 711 22.38 -0.02 15.04
CA ARG A 711 21.24 -0.92 14.81
C ARG A 711 20.16 -0.26 13.98
N GLY A 712 19.80 0.98 14.30
CA GLY A 712 18.74 1.71 13.60
C GLY A 712 19.01 1.94 12.11
N GLN A 713 20.28 1.96 11.70
CA GLN A 713 20.68 2.26 10.32
C GLN A 713 21.16 1.04 9.51
N ILE A 714 21.70 0.01 10.17
CA ILE A 714 22.41 -1.10 9.49
C ILE A 714 21.66 -2.43 9.58
N ALA A 715 20.83 -2.64 10.61
CA ALA A 715 20.29 -3.97 10.89
C ALA A 715 19.33 -4.50 9.82
N ASP A 716 18.38 -3.68 9.35
CA ASP A 716 17.47 -4.00 8.25
C ASP A 716 16.93 -2.68 7.66
N ARG A 717 16.87 -2.56 6.33
CA ARG A 717 16.27 -1.38 5.66
C ARG A 717 14.81 -1.17 6.05
N ARG A 718 14.05 -2.24 6.27
CA ARG A 718 12.67 -2.20 6.77
C ARG A 718 12.61 -1.59 8.17
N TYR A 719 13.61 -1.89 9.01
CA TYR A 719 13.69 -1.32 10.35
C TYR A 719 14.09 0.17 10.33
N ALA A 720 15.07 0.53 9.51
CA ALA A 720 15.45 1.92 9.28
C ALA A 720 14.22 2.75 8.85
N GLY A 721 13.46 2.27 7.87
CA GLY A 721 12.22 2.94 7.43
C GLY A 721 11.15 3.05 8.51
N ARG A 722 11.09 2.13 9.49
CA ARG A 722 10.20 2.26 10.67
C ARG A 722 10.66 3.40 11.59
N LEU A 723 11.96 3.54 11.82
CA LEU A 723 12.51 4.65 12.61
C LEU A 723 12.41 6.00 11.87
N ASP A 724 12.57 6.02 10.56
CA ASP A 724 12.29 7.22 9.74
C ASP A 724 10.82 7.63 9.88
N GLY A 725 9.90 6.66 9.90
CA GLY A 725 8.50 6.89 10.22
C GLY A 725 8.28 7.52 11.61
N VAL A 726 9.10 7.17 12.60
CA VAL A 726 9.09 7.78 13.94
C VAL A 726 9.58 9.23 13.88
N VAL A 727 10.72 9.49 13.22
CA VAL A 727 11.25 10.86 13.02
C VAL A 727 10.20 11.73 12.35
N ARG A 728 9.63 11.25 11.24
CA ARG A 728 8.57 11.95 10.51
C ARG A 728 7.34 12.22 11.39
N THR A 729 6.89 11.25 12.18
CA THR A 729 5.73 11.45 13.09
C THR A 729 5.99 12.56 14.12
N ILE A 730 7.21 12.69 14.63
CA ILE A 730 7.57 13.73 15.59
C ILE A 730 7.72 15.08 14.87
N CYS A 731 8.40 15.11 13.72
CA CYS A 731 8.61 16.33 12.93
C CYS A 731 7.33 16.87 12.29
N GLU A 732 6.35 16.02 11.96
CA GLU A 732 5.02 16.44 11.50
C GLU A 732 4.33 17.38 12.50
N ALA A 733 4.66 17.30 13.80
CA ALA A 733 4.11 18.22 14.81
C ALA A 733 4.63 19.67 14.68
N LEU A 734 5.77 19.88 14.02
CA LEU A 734 6.31 21.22 13.73
C LEU A 734 5.70 21.86 12.49
N GLU A 735 5.00 21.09 11.65
CA GLU A 735 4.47 21.63 10.42
C GLU A 735 3.41 22.71 10.72
N PRO A 736 3.53 23.90 10.09
CA PRO A 736 2.54 24.95 10.28
C PRO A 736 1.19 24.54 9.69
N ASP A 737 0.11 25.11 10.24
CA ASP A 737 -1.24 24.90 9.73
C ASP A 737 -1.32 25.19 8.22
N ARG A 738 -1.54 24.14 7.44
CA ARG A 738 -1.61 24.18 5.98
C ARG A 738 -2.98 24.69 5.55
N LEU A 739 -3.01 25.71 4.67
CA LEU A 739 -4.26 26.16 4.05
C LEU A 739 -4.84 25.07 3.16
N GLY A 740 -6.09 24.68 3.45
CA GLY A 740 -6.81 23.68 2.67
C GLY A 740 -6.93 24.06 1.19
N GLY A 741 -6.83 23.07 0.31
CA GLY A 741 -6.90 23.25 -1.16
C GLY A 741 -5.56 23.54 -1.85
N ARG A 742 -4.46 23.67 -1.10
CA ARG A 742 -3.11 23.78 -1.66
C ARG A 742 -2.38 22.44 -1.59
N VAL A 743 -1.68 22.08 -2.66
CA VAL A 743 -0.74 20.95 -2.67
C VAL A 743 0.58 21.46 -2.11
N PHE A 744 0.98 20.93 -0.96
CA PHE A 744 2.29 21.20 -0.37
C PHE A 744 3.19 20.01 -0.70
N SER A 745 4.25 20.24 -1.48
CA SER A 745 5.39 19.34 -1.48
C SER A 745 6.02 19.37 -0.08
N GLY A 746 6.25 18.22 0.53
CA GLY A 746 6.69 18.11 1.94
C GLY A 746 7.94 18.94 2.29
N PHE A 747 8.08 19.25 3.59
CA PHE A 747 9.23 19.94 4.17
C PHE A 747 10.40 18.97 4.38
N GLY A 748 11.25 18.77 3.36
CA GLY A 748 12.44 17.92 3.46
C GLY A 748 12.14 16.45 3.81
N ASP A 749 13.13 15.58 3.64
CA ASP A 749 13.02 14.20 4.12
C ASP A 749 13.29 14.17 5.63
N ALA A 750 12.23 14.09 6.44
CA ALA A 750 12.33 13.91 7.88
C ALA A 750 12.65 12.46 8.21
N ASP A 751 13.95 12.12 8.13
CA ASP A 751 14.49 10.77 8.33
C ASP A 751 15.64 10.75 9.35
N MET A 752 16.16 9.57 9.68
CA MET A 752 17.32 9.45 10.56
C MET A 752 18.55 10.18 10.00
N HIS A 753 18.74 10.27 8.68
CA HIS A 753 19.89 10.93 8.08
C HIS A 753 19.86 12.46 8.30
N SER A 754 18.67 13.08 8.29
CA SER A 754 18.46 14.49 8.58
C SER A 754 18.92 14.89 9.98
N LEU A 755 18.97 13.93 10.92
CA LEU A 755 19.41 14.12 12.30
C LEU A 755 20.92 13.89 12.50
N LEU A 756 21.73 13.73 11.45
CA LEU A 756 23.16 13.40 11.55
C LEU A 756 23.94 14.34 12.49
N ASN A 757 23.70 15.65 12.40
CA ASN A 757 24.35 16.64 13.27
C ASN A 757 24.03 16.37 14.75
N THR A 758 22.78 16.05 15.07
CA THR A 758 22.35 15.80 16.44
C THR A 758 22.76 14.42 16.95
N GLN A 759 22.92 13.44 16.06
CA GLN A 759 23.55 12.16 16.40
C GLN A 759 25.00 12.38 16.86
N ILE A 760 25.75 13.22 16.16
CA ILE A 760 27.14 13.56 16.49
C ILE A 760 27.21 14.32 17.81
N GLU A 761 26.33 15.30 18.03
CA GLU A 761 26.24 16.00 19.32
C GLU A 761 26.02 15.04 20.48
N LEU A 762 25.11 14.08 20.33
CA LEU A 762 24.82 13.10 21.36
C LEU A 762 25.97 12.11 21.57
N LEU A 763 26.61 11.64 20.49
CA LEU A 763 27.79 10.77 20.58
C LEU A 763 28.94 11.47 21.28
N LEU A 764 29.21 12.73 20.92
CA LEU A 764 30.18 13.57 21.60
C LEU A 764 29.79 13.82 23.04
N ALA A 765 28.50 13.97 23.36
CA ALA A 765 28.06 14.16 24.73
C ALA A 765 28.21 12.91 25.61
N ALA A 766 27.96 11.73 25.04
CA ALA A 766 28.05 10.46 25.74
C ALA A 766 29.50 9.96 25.92
N ALA A 767 30.43 10.38 25.04
CA ALA A 767 31.83 9.96 25.05
C ALA A 767 32.58 10.35 26.35
N GLY A 768 33.43 9.45 26.86
CA GLY A 768 34.32 9.72 28.00
C GLY A 768 35.74 10.13 27.58
N SER A 769 36.59 10.56 28.53
CA SER A 769 38.03 10.82 28.29
C SER A 769 38.87 9.58 28.00
N ARG A 770 38.40 8.42 28.46
CA ARG A 770 38.85 7.11 28.01
C ARG A 770 37.62 6.44 27.42
N THR A 771 37.62 6.21 26.12
CA THR A 771 36.50 5.58 25.42
C THR A 771 36.32 4.15 25.94
N PRO A 772 35.15 3.82 26.53
CA PRO A 772 34.86 2.45 26.94
C PRO A 772 34.31 1.66 25.76
N SER A 773 34.87 0.46 25.52
CA SER A 773 34.34 -0.78 24.89
C SER A 773 33.37 -0.77 23.70
N GLY A 774 32.61 0.28 23.37
CA GLY A 774 31.51 0.24 22.41
C GLY A 774 31.94 0.12 20.95
N VAL A 775 32.91 0.91 20.51
CA VAL A 775 33.51 0.73 19.17
C VAL A 775 34.30 -0.56 19.13
N PHE A 776 35.04 -0.91 20.19
CA PHE A 776 35.66 -2.24 20.32
C PHE A 776 34.65 -3.40 20.22
N THR A 777 33.45 -3.24 20.79
CA THR A 777 32.34 -4.21 20.70
C THR A 777 31.94 -4.32 19.22
N VAL A 778 31.60 -3.22 18.57
CA VAL A 778 31.27 -3.20 17.12
C VAL A 778 32.40 -3.78 16.26
N VAL A 779 33.66 -3.42 16.52
CA VAL A 779 34.86 -3.97 15.87
C VAL A 779 34.99 -5.48 16.10
N SER A 780 34.74 -5.96 17.31
CA SER A 780 34.74 -7.39 17.64
C SER A 780 33.60 -8.16 16.98
N ALA A 781 32.54 -7.47 16.54
CA ALA A 781 31.44 -8.05 15.76
C ALA A 781 31.59 -7.94 14.24
N VAL A 782 32.53 -7.15 13.73
CA VAL A 782 32.83 -7.08 12.29
C VAL A 782 33.03 -8.48 11.66
N PRO A 783 33.70 -9.46 12.32
CA PRO A 783 33.80 -10.83 11.80
C PRO A 783 32.47 -11.61 11.73
N TYR A 784 31.45 -11.22 12.48
CA TYR A 784 30.10 -11.79 12.37
C TYR A 784 29.31 -11.10 11.24
N TRP A 785 29.57 -9.81 11.02
CA TRP A 785 28.95 -9.00 9.96
C TRP A 785 29.59 -9.21 8.58
N SER A 786 30.77 -9.81 8.49
CA SER A 786 31.44 -10.16 7.23
C SER A 786 30.73 -11.21 6.37
N ARG A 787 29.56 -11.68 6.81
CA ARG A 787 28.70 -12.60 6.05
C ARG A 787 27.81 -11.90 5.02
N ASP A 788 27.51 -10.62 5.23
CA ASP A 788 26.79 -9.77 4.26
C ASP A 788 27.63 -8.54 3.93
N LEU A 789 28.22 -8.53 2.73
CA LEU A 789 29.05 -7.43 2.27
C LEU A 789 28.30 -6.10 2.25
N ASN A 790 26.98 -6.11 2.03
CA ASN A 790 26.17 -4.89 2.00
C ASN A 790 26.06 -4.22 3.39
N GLN A 791 25.93 -5.03 4.45
CA GLN A 791 25.91 -4.52 5.83
C GLN A 791 27.28 -3.93 6.20
N LEU A 792 28.35 -4.61 5.82
CA LEU A 792 29.71 -4.13 6.04
C LEU A 792 30.02 -2.85 5.27
N GLU A 793 29.53 -2.72 4.03
CA GLU A 793 29.62 -1.47 3.26
C GLU A 793 28.79 -0.34 3.88
N SER A 794 27.58 -0.64 4.35
CA SER A 794 26.71 0.33 5.02
C SER A 794 27.35 0.86 6.30
N LEU A 795 27.94 -0.03 7.10
CA LEU A 795 28.72 0.35 8.28
C LEU A 795 29.91 1.24 7.94
N ARG A 796 30.68 0.88 6.91
CA ARG A 796 31.81 1.70 6.45
C ARG A 796 31.33 3.08 5.97
N HIS A 797 30.20 3.14 5.28
CA HIS A 797 29.61 4.39 4.83
C HIS A 797 29.20 5.28 6.01
N ILE A 798 28.51 4.71 7.01
CA ILE A 798 28.08 5.45 8.21
C ILE A 798 29.28 5.91 9.04
N ALA A 799 30.29 5.05 9.23
CA ALA A 799 31.52 5.43 9.95
C ALA A 799 32.22 6.62 9.27
N ARG A 800 32.29 6.61 7.93
CA ARG A 800 32.82 7.74 7.15
C ARG A 800 31.95 8.98 7.26
N GLN A 801 30.63 8.86 7.13
CA GLN A 801 29.72 9.99 7.29
C GLN A 801 29.85 10.65 8.66
N LEU A 802 29.96 9.85 9.73
CA LEU A 802 30.17 10.35 11.08
C LEU A 802 31.54 11.03 11.22
N SER A 803 32.60 10.45 10.65
CA SER A 803 33.95 11.04 10.66
C SER A 803 34.01 12.35 9.88
N ASP A 804 33.44 12.40 8.68
CA ASP A 804 33.36 13.60 7.84
C ASP A 804 32.60 14.73 8.55
N ALA A 805 31.50 14.40 9.21
CA ALA A 805 30.70 15.37 9.92
C ALA A 805 31.33 15.82 11.26
N LEU A 806 32.18 14.99 11.90
CA LEU A 806 33.05 15.41 13.01
C LEU A 806 34.15 16.38 12.57
N ASN A 807 34.55 16.32 11.30
CA ASN A 807 35.54 17.21 10.69
C ASN A 807 34.90 18.46 10.06
N TRP A 808 33.56 18.55 10.06
CA TRP A 808 32.86 19.67 9.45
C TRP A 808 33.13 20.99 10.19
N PRO A 809 33.54 22.08 9.51
CA PRO A 809 33.87 23.35 10.14
C PRO A 809 32.72 23.98 10.94
N GLY A 810 31.47 23.71 10.54
CA GLY A 810 30.28 24.23 11.22
C GLY A 810 29.98 23.59 12.57
N LEU A 811 30.61 22.44 12.91
CA LEU A 811 30.44 21.79 14.21
C LEU A 811 30.93 22.66 15.37
N ALA A 812 31.93 23.53 15.13
CA ALA A 812 32.46 24.44 16.15
C ALA A 812 31.37 25.34 16.77
N SER A 813 30.36 25.72 15.99
CA SER A 813 29.21 26.51 16.47
C SER A 813 28.29 25.74 17.41
N ARG A 814 28.36 24.40 17.40
CA ARG A 814 27.49 23.49 18.15
C ARG A 814 28.17 22.86 19.38
N LEU A 815 29.50 22.96 19.50
CA LEU A 815 30.26 22.46 20.67
C LEU A 815 29.75 23.00 22.02
N PRO A 816 29.28 24.24 22.17
CA PRO A 816 28.73 24.70 23.45
C PRO A 816 27.47 23.94 23.88
N ILE A 817 26.64 23.49 22.93
CA ILE A 817 25.48 22.59 23.20
C ILE A 817 25.98 21.23 23.69
N VAL A 818 27.05 20.71 23.06
CA VAL A 818 27.68 19.45 23.45
C VAL A 818 28.22 19.53 24.87
N ASP A 819 29.02 20.54 25.22
CA ASP A 819 29.55 20.69 26.59
C ASP A 819 28.44 20.80 27.64
N LYS A 820 27.32 21.43 27.28
CA LYS A 820 26.13 21.50 28.13
C LYS A 820 25.47 20.12 28.30
N LEU A 821 25.28 19.36 27.22
CA LEU A 821 24.80 17.98 27.29
C LEU A 821 25.73 17.12 28.16
N ARG A 822 27.04 17.27 28.00
CA ARG A 822 28.06 16.55 28.78
C ARG A 822 27.89 16.82 30.28
N ARG A 823 27.74 18.08 30.68
CA ARG A 823 27.48 18.46 32.08
C ARG A 823 26.17 17.85 32.61
N ALA A 824 25.10 17.91 31.82
CA ALA A 824 23.80 17.33 32.20
C ALA A 824 23.84 15.79 32.35
N LEU A 825 24.70 15.12 31.57
CA LEU A 825 24.95 13.67 31.64
C LEU A 825 26.07 13.30 32.64
N GLY A 826 26.54 14.25 33.46
CA GLY A 826 27.55 14.01 34.50
C GLY A 826 28.96 13.71 33.96
N LYS A 827 29.30 14.12 32.73
CA LYS A 827 30.64 13.97 32.14
C LYS A 827 31.50 15.19 32.46
N THR A 828 32.77 14.95 32.80
CA THR A 828 33.69 15.99 33.31
C THR A 828 34.75 16.44 32.31
N THR A 829 34.78 15.88 31.10
CA THR A 829 35.85 16.16 30.11
C THR A 829 35.34 17.06 29.00
N SER A 830 36.25 17.79 28.33
CA SER A 830 35.86 18.77 27.31
C SER A 830 35.27 18.10 26.05
N ALA A 831 34.42 18.81 25.32
CA ALA A 831 33.91 18.35 24.02
C ALA A 831 35.04 18.14 22.99
N ASP A 832 36.11 18.92 23.03
CA ASP A 832 37.25 18.76 22.12
C ASP A 832 38.02 17.46 22.40
N ASP A 833 38.28 17.12 23.67
CA ASP A 833 38.93 15.85 24.02
C ASP A 833 38.06 14.65 23.58
N ALA A 834 36.74 14.75 23.77
CA ALA A 834 35.78 13.74 23.33
C ALA A 834 35.74 13.59 21.81
N ARG A 835 35.89 14.70 21.07
CA ARG A 835 35.97 14.71 19.61
C ARG A 835 37.21 13.99 19.11
N THR A 836 38.39 14.27 19.67
CA THR A 836 39.64 13.59 19.29
C THR A 836 39.55 12.09 19.56
N ALA A 837 39.01 11.69 20.72
CA ALA A 837 38.82 10.29 21.05
C ALA A 837 37.85 9.59 20.09
N LEU A 838 36.72 10.22 19.74
CA LEU A 838 35.73 9.65 18.84
C LEU A 838 36.25 9.49 17.40
N ILE A 839 37.01 10.47 16.89
CA ILE A 839 37.65 10.38 15.57
C ILE A 839 38.58 9.16 15.52
N SER A 840 39.44 8.99 16.52
CA SER A 840 40.36 7.86 16.60
C SER A 840 39.63 6.50 16.58
N GLU A 841 38.47 6.39 17.22
CA GLU A 841 37.69 5.16 17.26
C GLU A 841 36.95 4.89 15.94
N LEU A 842 36.37 5.93 15.31
CA LEU A 842 35.73 5.78 14.00
C LEU A 842 36.74 5.43 12.91
N ASP A 843 37.96 5.93 13.00
CA ASP A 843 39.07 5.55 12.13
C ASP A 843 39.51 4.09 12.37
N ALA A 844 39.54 3.64 13.63
CA ALA A 844 39.79 2.24 13.97
C ALA A 844 38.68 1.31 13.42
N LEU A 845 37.41 1.72 13.50
CA LEU A 845 36.29 0.99 12.91
C LEU A 845 36.37 0.96 11.37
N THR A 846 36.75 2.08 10.75
CA THR A 846 36.93 2.18 9.29
C THR A 846 38.08 1.27 8.84
N THR A 847 39.16 1.20 9.62
CA THR A 847 40.29 0.29 9.39
C THR A 847 39.83 -1.17 9.52
N ALA A 848 39.19 -1.54 10.63
CA ALA A 848 38.73 -2.91 10.88
C ALA A 848 37.72 -3.40 9.83
N THR A 849 36.79 -2.55 9.39
CA THR A 849 35.84 -2.88 8.31
C THR A 849 36.53 -3.03 6.96
N THR A 850 37.56 -2.22 6.69
CA THR A 850 38.36 -2.33 5.46
C THR A 850 39.18 -3.62 5.46
N GLU A 851 39.80 -3.99 6.58
CA GLU A 851 40.53 -5.25 6.74
C GLU A 851 39.61 -6.47 6.60
N ALA A 852 38.43 -6.43 7.22
CA ALA A 852 37.45 -7.50 7.09
C ALA A 852 36.91 -7.64 5.66
N ARG A 853 36.62 -6.53 4.98
CA ARG A 853 36.30 -6.55 3.54
C ARG A 853 37.42 -7.22 2.75
N GLN A 854 38.66 -6.80 2.97
CA GLN A 854 39.80 -7.34 2.27
C GLN A 854 39.95 -8.85 2.51
N ALA A 855 39.74 -9.31 3.75
CA ALA A 855 39.75 -10.73 4.09
C ALA A 855 38.65 -11.53 3.35
N ILE A 856 37.43 -11.00 3.22
CA ILE A 856 36.35 -11.63 2.43
C ILE A 856 36.79 -11.77 0.97
N PHE A 857 37.32 -10.70 0.38
CA PHE A 857 37.75 -10.69 -1.01
C PHE A 857 38.96 -11.60 -1.28
N VAL A 858 39.90 -11.70 -0.32
CA VAL A 858 41.03 -12.64 -0.40
C VAL A 858 40.54 -14.09 -0.37
N ASN A 859 39.60 -14.42 0.53
CA ASN A 859 39.09 -15.78 0.70
C ASN A 859 38.08 -16.20 -0.37
N ALA A 860 37.44 -15.26 -1.05
CA ALA A 860 36.47 -15.55 -2.10
C ALA A 860 37.12 -16.25 -3.29
N GLN A 861 36.57 -17.39 -3.69
CA GLN A 861 37.01 -18.12 -4.88
C GLN A 861 36.30 -17.57 -6.12
N VAL A 862 37.03 -17.45 -7.23
CA VAL A 862 36.44 -17.08 -8.52
C VAL A 862 35.74 -18.32 -9.08
N ALA A 863 34.46 -18.19 -9.43
CA ALA A 863 33.65 -19.29 -9.92
C ALA A 863 33.88 -19.49 -11.42
N ASP A 864 34.35 -20.66 -11.82
CA ASP A 864 34.53 -21.02 -13.23
C ASP A 864 33.21 -20.95 -14.02
N SER A 865 32.09 -21.30 -13.38
CA SER A 865 30.75 -21.20 -13.97
C SER A 865 30.38 -19.77 -14.39
N ARG A 866 30.80 -18.75 -13.63
CA ARG A 866 30.52 -17.33 -13.93
C ARG A 866 31.43 -16.79 -15.03
N LEU A 867 32.71 -17.17 -15.01
CA LEU A 867 33.61 -16.91 -16.11
C LEU A 867 33.08 -17.55 -17.41
N HIS A 868 32.56 -18.77 -17.31
CA HIS A 868 31.93 -19.46 -18.44
C HIS A 868 30.71 -18.71 -18.98
N LEU A 869 29.85 -18.13 -18.13
CA LEU A 869 28.75 -17.28 -18.57
C LEU A 869 29.25 -16.09 -19.40
N ALA A 870 30.30 -15.39 -18.94
CA ALA A 870 30.89 -14.28 -19.69
C ALA A 870 31.47 -14.73 -21.05
N SER A 871 32.24 -15.82 -21.07
CA SER A 871 32.79 -16.39 -22.32
C SER A 871 31.71 -16.88 -23.30
N SER A 872 30.61 -17.44 -22.77
CA SER A 872 29.49 -17.93 -23.58
C SER A 872 28.68 -16.80 -24.18
N ALA A 873 28.48 -15.71 -23.44
CA ALA A 873 27.81 -14.51 -23.95
C ALA A 873 28.59 -13.90 -25.13
N VAL A 874 29.93 -13.80 -25.01
CA VAL A 874 30.79 -13.33 -26.09
C VAL A 874 30.78 -14.30 -27.28
N SER A 875 30.84 -15.61 -27.02
CA SER A 875 30.81 -16.62 -28.08
C SER A 875 29.50 -16.56 -28.89
N ARG A 876 28.35 -16.43 -28.23
CA ARG A 876 27.05 -16.24 -28.90
C ARG A 876 26.99 -14.94 -29.67
N TYR A 877 27.50 -13.84 -29.11
CA TYR A 877 27.55 -12.55 -29.79
C TYR A 877 28.29 -12.63 -31.15
N VAL A 878 29.34 -13.46 -31.24
CA VAL A 878 30.08 -13.69 -32.49
C VAL A 878 29.36 -14.69 -33.40
N LEU A 879 29.02 -15.89 -32.90
CA LEU A 879 28.48 -16.99 -33.71
C LEU A 879 27.04 -16.75 -34.21
N ASP A 880 26.23 -16.02 -33.45
CA ASP A 880 24.84 -15.68 -33.84
C ASP A 880 24.78 -14.48 -34.82
N GLY A 881 25.93 -14.00 -35.31
CA GLY A 881 26.00 -12.89 -36.26
C GLY A 881 25.61 -11.52 -35.69
N GLN A 882 25.64 -11.34 -34.36
CA GLN A 882 25.31 -10.06 -33.71
C GLN A 882 26.47 -9.04 -33.76
N CYS A 883 27.70 -9.51 -33.99
CA CYS A 883 28.88 -8.67 -34.16
C CYS A 883 28.82 -7.91 -35.50
N LYS A 884 28.85 -6.58 -35.44
CA LYS A 884 28.72 -5.69 -36.62
C LYS A 884 30.06 -5.33 -37.28
N THR A 885 31.17 -5.88 -36.80
CA THR A 885 32.53 -5.54 -37.25
C THR A 885 33.00 -6.48 -38.35
N PHE A 886 33.57 -5.96 -39.43
CA PHE A 886 34.19 -6.78 -40.50
C PHE A 886 35.45 -7.49 -39.97
N PRO A 887 35.70 -8.78 -40.27
CA PRO A 887 34.98 -9.65 -41.20
C PRO A 887 33.85 -10.48 -40.56
N LEU A 888 33.65 -10.40 -39.24
CA LEU A 888 32.63 -11.20 -38.53
C LEU A 888 31.20 -10.87 -38.98
N SER A 889 30.93 -9.62 -39.37
CA SER A 889 29.60 -9.17 -39.81
C SER A 889 29.11 -9.78 -41.13
N ILE A 890 30.00 -10.36 -41.93
CA ILE A 890 29.70 -10.91 -43.27
C ILE A 890 29.84 -12.43 -43.33
N ALA A 891 30.43 -13.04 -42.30
CA ALA A 891 30.60 -14.48 -42.24
C ALA A 891 29.21 -15.14 -42.12
N THR A 892 28.88 -16.00 -43.08
CA THR A 892 27.60 -16.72 -43.12
C THR A 892 27.70 -18.08 -42.45
N THR A 893 28.92 -18.64 -42.39
CA THR A 893 29.19 -19.96 -41.83
C THR A 893 30.41 -19.90 -40.92
N PHE A 894 30.28 -20.43 -39.71
CA PHE A 894 31.38 -20.64 -38.77
C PHE A 894 31.69 -22.14 -38.65
N ILE A 895 32.92 -22.54 -38.96
CA ILE A 895 33.35 -23.95 -38.97
C ILE A 895 34.23 -24.18 -37.74
N ALA A 896 33.91 -25.20 -36.94
CA ALA A 896 34.73 -25.58 -35.80
C ALA A 896 35.90 -26.47 -36.25
N GLU A 897 37.13 -26.06 -35.95
CA GLU A 897 38.37 -26.80 -36.25
C GLU A 897 39.09 -27.20 -34.95
N PRO A 898 39.93 -28.25 -34.97
CA PRO A 898 40.80 -28.58 -33.84
C PRO A 898 41.85 -27.49 -33.63
N ARG A 899 42.11 -27.13 -32.37
CA ARG A 899 43.06 -26.09 -31.97
C ARG A 899 44.44 -26.27 -32.61
N SER A 900 44.95 -25.20 -33.22
CA SER A 900 46.37 -25.07 -33.52
C SER A 900 47.09 -24.34 -32.37
N GLY A 901 48.42 -24.31 -32.36
CA GLY A 901 49.19 -23.68 -31.29
C GLY A 901 49.12 -22.14 -31.25
N ASP A 902 48.55 -21.48 -32.25
CA ASP A 902 48.63 -20.02 -32.43
C ASP A 902 47.35 -19.29 -31.98
N VAL A 903 47.21 -19.14 -30.66
CA VAL A 903 46.01 -18.60 -30.01
C VAL A 903 46.17 -17.11 -29.69
N SER A 904 45.21 -16.30 -30.15
CA SER A 904 45.14 -14.86 -29.88
C SER A 904 44.53 -14.58 -28.51
N ARG A 905 44.96 -13.49 -27.86
CA ARG A 905 44.48 -13.11 -26.52
C ARG A 905 44.32 -11.61 -26.34
N VAL A 906 43.31 -11.20 -25.57
CA VAL A 906 43.19 -9.84 -25.04
C VAL A 906 43.13 -9.90 -23.52
N ASN A 907 43.95 -9.05 -22.87
CA ASN A 907 43.99 -8.93 -21.43
C ASN A 907 43.25 -7.66 -20.99
N ILE A 908 42.29 -7.81 -20.09
CA ILE A 908 41.56 -6.72 -19.47
C ILE A 908 42.01 -6.65 -18.01
N ALA A 909 42.73 -5.59 -17.66
CA ALA A 909 43.21 -5.33 -16.31
C ALA A 909 42.15 -4.60 -15.46
N ASN A 910 42.34 -4.61 -14.14
CA ASN A 910 41.52 -3.90 -13.17
C ASN A 910 40.03 -4.31 -13.17
N VAL A 911 39.73 -5.58 -13.46
CA VAL A 911 38.35 -6.10 -13.40
C VAL A 911 37.99 -6.41 -11.95
N ARG A 912 36.82 -5.98 -11.48
CA ARG A 912 36.38 -6.29 -10.11
C ARG A 912 36.18 -7.80 -9.94
N LYS A 913 36.74 -8.37 -8.88
CA LYS A 913 36.61 -9.79 -8.51
C LYS A 913 35.19 -10.13 -8.05
N GLY A 914 34.51 -9.18 -7.39
CA GLY A 914 33.25 -9.41 -6.67
C GLY A 914 32.14 -10.07 -7.48
N PRO A 915 31.84 -9.64 -8.72
CA PRO A 915 30.82 -10.28 -9.55
C PRO A 915 31.13 -11.73 -9.93
N PHE A 916 32.41 -12.09 -10.02
CA PHE A 916 32.89 -13.42 -10.44
C PHE A 916 33.16 -14.38 -9.29
N ALA A 917 32.96 -13.96 -8.04
CA ALA A 917 33.14 -14.80 -6.85
C ALA A 917 31.99 -15.80 -6.64
N ASP A 918 32.24 -16.87 -5.88
CA ASP A 918 31.24 -17.81 -5.37
C ASP A 918 31.18 -17.82 -3.83
N PRO A 919 30.05 -17.40 -3.21
CA PRO A 919 28.91 -16.70 -3.82
C PRO A 919 29.29 -15.29 -4.33
N PRO A 920 28.48 -14.64 -5.18
CA PRO A 920 28.76 -13.30 -5.68
C PRO A 920 28.83 -12.30 -4.55
N LEU A 921 29.92 -11.54 -4.51
CA LEU A 921 30.09 -10.49 -3.52
C LEU A 921 29.45 -9.17 -3.98
N GLU A 922 29.39 -8.90 -5.29
CA GLU A 922 28.82 -7.67 -5.87
C GLU A 922 27.84 -7.97 -7.00
N GLY A 923 26.75 -7.19 -7.11
CA GLY A 923 25.81 -7.21 -8.23
C GLY A 923 26.26 -6.35 -9.41
N GLY A 924 25.83 -6.67 -10.64
CA GLY A 924 26.12 -5.85 -11.83
C GLY A 924 26.63 -6.60 -13.08
N HIS A 925 26.45 -7.92 -13.15
CA HIS A 925 26.95 -8.75 -14.26
C HIS A 925 26.48 -8.28 -15.66
N ASP A 926 25.25 -7.76 -15.78
CA ASP A 926 24.61 -7.55 -17.09
C ASP A 926 25.21 -6.41 -17.92
N CYS A 927 25.50 -5.24 -17.32
CA CYS A 927 26.09 -4.12 -18.06
C CYS A 927 27.55 -4.36 -18.48
N THR A 928 28.29 -5.19 -17.73
CA THR A 928 29.68 -5.57 -18.07
C THR A 928 29.75 -6.53 -19.25
N ILE A 929 28.74 -7.39 -19.45
CA ILE A 929 28.73 -8.37 -20.55
C ILE A 929 28.61 -7.70 -21.92
N GLU A 930 27.75 -6.68 -22.05
CA GLU A 930 27.64 -5.93 -23.32
C GLU A 930 28.96 -5.27 -23.73
N TRP A 931 29.71 -4.75 -22.75
CA TRP A 931 31.03 -4.16 -23.00
C TRP A 931 32.05 -5.22 -23.43
N TYR A 932 32.09 -6.39 -22.79
CA TYR A 932 32.96 -7.50 -23.21
C TYR A 932 32.63 -7.99 -24.63
N ASN A 933 31.35 -8.13 -24.96
CA ASN A 933 30.90 -8.55 -26.29
C ASN A 933 31.48 -7.66 -27.40
N LYS A 934 31.37 -6.34 -27.25
CA LYS A 934 31.88 -5.39 -28.23
C LYS A 934 33.41 -5.40 -28.30
N LEU A 935 34.09 -5.30 -27.16
CA LEU A 935 35.55 -5.24 -27.12
C LEU A 935 36.20 -6.50 -27.68
N VAL A 936 35.77 -7.67 -27.20
CA VAL A 936 36.37 -8.96 -27.63
C VAL A 936 35.99 -9.25 -29.08
N GLY A 937 34.76 -8.94 -29.51
CA GLY A 937 34.35 -9.06 -30.91
C GLY A 937 35.21 -8.25 -31.88
N GLU A 938 35.54 -7.00 -31.54
CA GLU A 938 36.44 -6.15 -32.34
C GLU A 938 37.87 -6.70 -32.40
N GLN A 939 38.38 -7.24 -31.28
CA GLN A 939 39.72 -7.86 -31.24
C GLN A 939 39.79 -9.17 -32.03
N ILE A 940 38.74 -9.98 -31.99
CA ILE A 940 38.64 -11.18 -32.84
C ILE A 940 38.69 -10.77 -34.31
N ALA A 941 37.88 -9.80 -34.72
CA ALA A 941 37.85 -9.30 -36.08
C ALA A 941 39.23 -8.80 -36.55
N SER A 942 39.94 -8.04 -35.70
CA SER A 942 41.30 -7.57 -35.99
C SER A 942 42.30 -8.72 -36.17
N SER A 943 42.26 -9.73 -35.29
CA SER A 943 43.14 -10.89 -35.37
C SER A 943 42.93 -11.73 -36.64
N VAL A 944 41.69 -11.85 -37.12
CA VAL A 944 41.37 -12.55 -38.37
C VAL A 944 42.01 -11.84 -39.57
N LEU A 945 41.88 -10.52 -39.62
CA LEU A 945 42.47 -9.71 -40.71
C LEU A 945 44.00 -9.75 -40.68
N GLU A 946 44.62 -9.66 -39.50
CA GLU A 946 46.07 -9.71 -39.37
C GLU A 946 46.62 -11.07 -39.85
N LYS A 947 45.98 -12.18 -39.45
CA LYS A 947 46.33 -13.53 -39.93
C LYS A 947 46.12 -13.66 -41.44
N TYR A 948 45.01 -13.14 -41.97
CA TYR A 948 44.71 -13.16 -43.41
C TYR A 948 45.76 -12.39 -44.23
N PHE A 949 46.08 -11.15 -43.84
CA PHE A 949 47.08 -10.34 -44.55
C PHE A 949 48.47 -10.97 -44.52
N ARG A 950 48.85 -11.58 -43.38
CA ARG A 950 50.12 -12.30 -43.26
C ARG A 950 50.16 -13.55 -44.16
N ALA A 951 49.06 -14.30 -44.24
CA ALA A 951 48.99 -15.53 -45.02
C ALA A 951 48.96 -15.28 -46.54
N LYS A 952 48.22 -14.26 -46.99
CA LYS A 952 48.08 -13.92 -48.43
C LYS A 952 49.12 -12.92 -48.94
N GLY A 953 49.94 -12.34 -48.07
CA GLY A 953 50.93 -11.33 -48.44
C GLY A 953 50.29 -10.07 -49.03
N THR A 954 49.12 -9.67 -48.53
CA THR A 954 48.35 -8.54 -49.09
C THR A 954 49.04 -7.23 -48.75
N GLU A 955 49.49 -6.51 -49.78
CA GLU A 955 50.05 -5.16 -49.62
C GLU A 955 48.94 -4.11 -49.50
N SER A 956 49.19 -3.07 -48.69
CA SER A 956 48.29 -1.92 -48.61
C SER A 956 48.38 -1.11 -49.91
N LEU A 957 47.24 -0.61 -50.38
CA LEU A 957 47.19 0.35 -51.47
C LEU A 957 47.94 1.65 -51.09
N PRO A 958 48.68 2.28 -52.02
CA PRO A 958 49.44 3.48 -51.74
C PRO A 958 48.55 4.73 -51.60
N ASP A 959 48.57 5.35 -50.42
CA ASP A 959 47.79 6.57 -50.10
C ASP A 959 48.57 7.85 -50.45
N VAL A 960 48.92 8.05 -51.74
CA VAL A 960 49.76 9.20 -52.17
C VAL A 960 49.00 10.23 -53.02
N ASN A 961 48.21 9.78 -54.01
CA ASN A 961 47.42 10.65 -54.88
C ASN A 961 46.12 9.93 -55.29
N THR A 962 44.96 10.57 -55.08
CA THR A 962 43.62 10.00 -55.34
C THR A 962 43.47 9.43 -56.75
N ALA A 963 44.04 10.06 -57.77
CA ALA A 963 43.95 9.56 -59.15
C ALA A 963 44.77 8.27 -59.36
N ILE A 964 45.97 8.18 -58.76
CA ILE A 964 46.85 7.01 -58.85
C ILE A 964 46.27 5.86 -58.02
N PHE A 965 45.76 6.17 -56.84
CA PHE A 965 45.07 5.22 -55.96
C PHE A 965 43.85 4.59 -56.65
N LEU A 966 43.02 5.40 -57.31
CA LEU A 966 41.84 4.91 -58.03
C LEU A 966 42.22 4.03 -59.23
N ASP A 967 43.23 4.40 -60.02
CA ASP A 967 43.71 3.58 -61.15
C ASP A 967 44.24 2.22 -60.67
N GLU A 968 44.99 2.20 -59.56
CA GLU A 968 45.53 0.97 -58.99
C GLU A 968 44.44 0.09 -58.35
N LEU A 969 43.48 0.70 -57.66
CA LEU A 969 42.30 0.03 -57.11
C LEU A 969 41.50 -0.65 -58.23
N VAL A 970 41.32 -0.01 -59.38
CA VAL A 970 40.60 -0.58 -60.53
C VAL A 970 41.36 -1.74 -61.14
N GLN A 971 42.67 -1.61 -61.35
CA GLN A 971 43.47 -2.71 -61.88
C GLN A 971 43.44 -3.93 -60.95
N GLN A 972 43.49 -3.73 -59.64
CA GLN A 972 43.41 -4.82 -58.68
C GLN A 972 41.99 -5.40 -58.58
N ALA A 973 40.94 -4.56 -58.61
CA ALA A 973 39.54 -5.01 -58.58
C ALA A 973 39.20 -5.85 -59.82
N GLN A 974 39.64 -5.44 -61.01
CA GLN A 974 39.48 -6.21 -62.25
C GLN A 974 40.22 -7.55 -62.18
N ARG A 975 41.39 -7.62 -61.55
CA ARG A 975 42.11 -8.90 -61.34
C ARG A 975 41.34 -9.85 -60.42
N ILE A 976 40.70 -9.34 -59.37
CA ILE A 976 39.85 -10.14 -58.47
C ILE A 976 38.61 -10.63 -59.23
N GLN A 977 37.95 -9.76 -59.99
CA GLN A 977 36.78 -10.11 -60.80
C GLN A 977 37.10 -11.12 -61.91
N GLN A 978 38.26 -11.01 -62.58
CA GLN A 978 38.71 -11.98 -63.59
C GLN A 978 38.98 -13.38 -63.02
N ARG A 979 39.27 -13.46 -61.72
CA ARG A 979 39.41 -14.73 -60.98
C ARG A 979 38.08 -15.24 -60.42
N GLY A 980 36.97 -14.55 -60.71
CA GLY A 980 35.63 -14.92 -60.26
C GLY A 980 35.27 -14.47 -58.86
N GLY A 981 36.10 -13.64 -58.20
CA GLY A 981 35.85 -13.14 -56.85
C GLY A 981 35.19 -11.76 -56.81
N THR A 982 34.52 -11.44 -55.71
CA THR A 982 33.90 -10.13 -55.47
C THR A 982 34.88 -9.19 -54.77
N PRO A 983 35.40 -8.11 -55.39
CA PRO A 983 36.35 -7.21 -54.75
C PRO A 983 35.68 -6.34 -53.67
N VAL A 984 36.41 -6.07 -52.58
CA VAL A 984 35.97 -5.26 -51.45
C VAL A 984 37.10 -4.39 -50.93
N VAL A 985 36.78 -3.13 -50.62
CA VAL A 985 37.75 -2.19 -50.05
C VAL A 985 37.60 -2.16 -48.54
N LEU A 986 38.70 -2.40 -47.81
CA LEU A 986 38.78 -2.27 -46.37
C LEU A 986 39.44 -0.95 -45.99
N VAL A 987 38.76 -0.16 -45.17
CA VAL A 987 39.26 1.11 -44.64
C VAL A 987 39.28 1.10 -43.11
N PRO A 988 40.15 1.89 -42.46
CA PRO A 988 40.25 1.93 -41.02
C PRO A 988 38.96 2.47 -40.38
N SER A 989 38.47 1.76 -39.36
CA SER A 989 37.24 2.10 -38.62
C SER A 989 37.33 3.38 -37.79
N GLN A 990 38.54 3.79 -37.38
CA GLN A 990 38.74 4.95 -36.49
C GLN A 990 39.02 6.27 -37.23
N ASN A 991 39.48 6.22 -38.48
CA ASN A 991 39.77 7.40 -39.30
C ASN A 991 39.39 7.12 -40.76
N ALA A 992 38.49 7.92 -41.33
CA ALA A 992 38.21 7.83 -42.76
C ALA A 992 39.44 8.31 -43.56
N PRO A 993 39.90 7.56 -44.58
CA PRO A 993 40.98 8.01 -45.45
C PRO A 993 40.65 9.35 -46.12
N THR A 994 41.66 10.19 -46.36
CA THR A 994 41.48 11.53 -46.96
C THR A 994 40.84 11.47 -48.35
N TRP A 995 41.18 10.44 -49.14
CA TRP A 995 40.58 10.19 -50.46
C TRP A 995 39.06 9.92 -50.38
N LEU A 996 38.58 9.28 -49.31
CA LEU A 996 37.16 8.99 -49.10
C LEU A 996 36.37 10.27 -48.79
N GLY A 997 37.00 11.24 -48.11
CA GLY A 997 36.45 12.58 -47.90
C GLY A 997 36.27 13.34 -49.21
N HIS A 998 37.31 13.36 -50.06
CA HIS A 998 37.27 14.02 -51.37
C HIS A 998 36.22 13.44 -52.32
N LEU A 999 35.97 12.12 -52.27
CA LEU A 999 34.93 11.47 -53.08
C LEU A 999 33.49 11.72 -52.58
N ARG A 1000 33.31 12.09 -51.31
CA ARG A 1000 31.99 12.44 -50.73
C ARG A 1000 31.56 13.88 -51.04
N GLU A 1001 32.49 14.76 -51.42
CA GLU A 1001 32.27 16.21 -51.56
C GLU A 1001 31.85 16.70 -52.97
N GLY A 1002 31.81 15.85 -54.01
CA GLY A 1002 31.12 16.17 -55.28
C GLY A 1002 31.81 15.67 -56.57
N PRO A 1003 31.06 15.58 -57.71
CA PRO A 1003 31.50 14.90 -58.92
C PRO A 1003 32.34 15.84 -59.78
N GLY A 1004 33.65 15.86 -59.55
CA GLY A 1004 34.58 16.64 -60.34
C GLY A 1004 35.94 15.98 -60.43
N LEU A 1005 36.00 14.79 -61.08
CA LEU A 1005 37.16 14.20 -61.79
C LEU A 1005 37.05 12.68 -62.02
N ALA A 1006 36.05 11.99 -61.49
CA ALA A 1006 35.81 10.56 -61.75
C ALA A 1006 34.97 10.35 -63.02
N ALA A 1007 35.48 9.58 -63.99
CA ALA A 1007 34.66 9.01 -65.07
C ALA A 1007 33.44 8.28 -64.45
N SER A 1008 32.32 8.19 -65.18
CA SER A 1008 31.02 7.68 -64.72
C SER A 1008 31.02 6.27 -64.09
N ALA A 1009 32.15 5.57 -64.07
CA ALA A 1009 32.36 4.29 -63.40
C ALA A 1009 32.81 4.38 -61.92
N PHE A 1010 33.14 5.58 -61.38
CA PHE A 1010 33.75 5.73 -60.04
C PHE A 1010 33.01 6.69 -59.11
N ALA A 1011 31.68 6.79 -59.24
CA ALA A 1011 30.87 7.57 -58.31
C ALA A 1011 30.73 6.85 -56.96
N PHE A 1012 30.96 7.58 -55.87
CA PHE A 1012 30.66 7.10 -54.52
C PHE A 1012 29.14 7.07 -54.30
N SER A 1013 28.60 5.96 -53.82
CA SER A 1013 27.21 5.85 -53.37
C SER A 1013 27.13 5.52 -51.88
N TYR A 1014 26.10 6.05 -51.22
CA TYR A 1014 25.85 5.79 -49.80
C TYR A 1014 25.33 4.35 -49.60
N PRO A 1015 25.47 3.77 -48.39
CA PRO A 1015 25.00 2.42 -48.09
C PRO A 1015 23.51 2.25 -48.39
N HIS A 1016 23.15 1.10 -48.94
CA HIS A 1016 21.78 0.65 -49.19
C HIS A 1016 21.16 0.07 -47.92
N ALA A 1017 19.83 0.00 -47.84
CA ALA A 1017 19.12 -0.51 -46.66
C ALA A 1017 19.43 -2.00 -46.36
N ASP A 1018 19.84 -2.76 -47.38
CA ASP A 1018 20.15 -4.18 -47.29
C ASP A 1018 21.66 -4.46 -47.07
N ASP A 1019 22.49 -3.43 -46.97
CA ASP A 1019 23.94 -3.59 -46.77
C ASP A 1019 24.28 -4.03 -45.33
N PRO A 1020 25.34 -4.86 -45.14
CA PRO A 1020 25.86 -5.19 -43.82
C PRO A 1020 26.26 -3.94 -43.03
N ALA A 1021 26.13 -3.98 -41.70
CA ALA A 1021 26.43 -2.85 -40.83
C ALA A 1021 27.89 -2.33 -40.89
N SER A 1022 28.82 -3.12 -41.45
CA SER A 1022 30.20 -2.71 -41.67
C SER A 1022 30.41 -1.90 -42.96
N VAL A 1023 29.44 -1.85 -43.88
CA VAL A 1023 29.53 -1.09 -45.13
C VAL A 1023 29.30 0.41 -44.86
N ILE A 1024 30.22 1.24 -45.34
CA ILE A 1024 30.16 2.71 -45.19
C ILE A 1024 29.87 3.45 -46.51
N GLY A 1025 29.83 2.72 -47.63
CA GLY A 1025 29.45 3.18 -48.96
C GLY A 1025 29.97 2.25 -50.05
N HIS A 1026 29.71 2.57 -51.31
CA HIS A 1026 30.22 1.83 -52.47
C HIS A 1026 30.98 2.76 -53.42
N LEU A 1027 31.94 2.21 -54.14
CA LEU A 1027 32.63 2.86 -55.25
C LEU A 1027 32.27 2.13 -56.55
N GLY A 1028 31.34 2.69 -57.33
CA GLY A 1028 30.68 1.92 -58.39
C GLY A 1028 29.90 0.75 -57.78
N ASP A 1029 30.25 -0.48 -58.16
CA ASP A 1029 29.66 -1.73 -57.63
C ASP A 1029 30.54 -2.41 -56.54
N VAL A 1030 31.60 -1.75 -56.07
CA VAL A 1030 32.55 -2.30 -55.07
C VAL A 1030 32.22 -1.76 -53.67
N PRO A 1031 31.85 -2.61 -52.68
CA PRO A 1031 31.53 -2.15 -51.34
C PRO A 1031 32.79 -1.75 -50.55
N ILE A 1032 32.64 -0.72 -49.71
CA ILE A 1032 33.67 -0.22 -48.80
C ILE A 1032 33.26 -0.57 -47.37
N HIS A 1033 34.06 -1.40 -46.71
CA HIS A 1033 33.83 -1.81 -45.32
C HIS A 1033 34.78 -1.09 -44.35
N ALA A 1034 34.22 -0.64 -43.23
CA ALA A 1034 35.01 -0.23 -42.08
C ALA A 1034 35.51 -1.46 -41.31
N ALA A 1035 36.83 -1.57 -41.17
CA ALA A 1035 37.51 -2.69 -40.55
C ALA A 1035 38.50 -2.23 -39.45
N PRO A 1036 38.80 -3.07 -38.45
CA PRO A 1036 39.80 -2.77 -37.40
C PRO A 1036 41.23 -2.99 -37.93
N ILE A 1037 41.62 -2.20 -38.93
CA ILE A 1037 42.94 -2.19 -39.58
C ILE A 1037 43.73 -0.92 -39.22
N SER A 1038 45.03 -0.89 -39.55
CA SER A 1038 45.91 0.25 -39.29
C SER A 1038 45.40 1.55 -39.95
N VAL A 1039 45.60 2.68 -39.26
CA VAL A 1039 45.03 4.01 -39.56
C VAL A 1039 45.37 4.55 -40.97
N VAL A 1040 46.45 4.05 -41.58
CA VAL A 1040 46.96 4.53 -42.88
C VAL A 1040 46.87 3.43 -43.96
N ALA A 1041 46.32 2.25 -43.63
CA ALA A 1041 46.28 1.13 -44.54
C ALA A 1041 44.90 0.98 -45.19
N CYS A 1042 44.88 0.82 -46.51
CA CYS A 1042 43.68 0.47 -47.28
C CYS A 1042 43.97 -0.83 -48.03
N TYR A 1043 43.11 -1.82 -47.88
CA TYR A 1043 43.30 -3.13 -48.53
C TYR A 1043 42.17 -3.42 -49.51
N LEU A 1044 42.51 -4.07 -50.62
CA LEU A 1044 41.52 -4.64 -51.53
C LEU A 1044 41.57 -6.16 -51.41
N VAL A 1045 40.47 -6.78 -51.03
CA VAL A 1045 40.38 -8.22 -50.76
C VAL A 1045 39.13 -8.82 -51.44
N PRO A 1046 39.13 -10.12 -51.77
CA PRO A 1046 37.91 -10.82 -52.17
C PRO A 1046 36.95 -10.97 -50.97
N LEU A 1047 35.67 -10.63 -51.14
CA LEU A 1047 34.63 -10.82 -50.10
C LEU A 1047 34.45 -12.29 -49.76
N ASP A 1048 34.55 -13.14 -50.79
CA ASP A 1048 34.24 -14.57 -50.74
C ASP A 1048 35.17 -15.31 -49.77
N ASP A 1049 36.41 -14.81 -49.61
CA ASP A 1049 37.38 -15.33 -48.64
C ASP A 1049 36.86 -15.25 -47.20
N PHE A 1050 35.93 -14.34 -46.88
CA PHE A 1050 35.42 -14.14 -45.51
C PHE A 1050 34.01 -14.70 -45.30
N ALA A 1051 33.42 -15.35 -46.32
CA ALA A 1051 32.09 -15.94 -46.20
C ALA A 1051 32.05 -17.12 -45.21
N LYS A 1052 33.18 -17.83 -45.08
CA LYS A 1052 33.38 -18.94 -44.14
C LYS A 1052 34.57 -18.66 -43.23
N LEU A 1053 34.34 -18.60 -41.93
CA LEU A 1053 35.41 -18.46 -40.94
C LEU A 1053 35.54 -19.74 -40.13
N ALA A 1054 36.77 -20.23 -39.98
CA ALA A 1054 37.09 -21.33 -39.09
C ALA A 1054 37.45 -20.79 -37.70
N TYR A 1055 37.04 -21.49 -36.65
CA TYR A 1055 37.40 -21.18 -35.28
C TYR A 1055 37.73 -22.44 -34.49
N ALA A 1056 38.62 -22.33 -33.51
CA ALA A 1056 38.89 -23.45 -32.62
C ALA A 1056 37.86 -23.52 -31.49
N ALA A 1057 37.16 -24.65 -31.37
CA ALA A 1057 36.18 -24.84 -30.32
C ALA A 1057 36.86 -25.05 -28.95
N PHE A 1058 36.44 -24.29 -27.95
CA PHE A 1058 36.84 -24.46 -26.55
C PHE A 1058 35.94 -25.49 -25.84
N ASP A 1059 34.70 -25.64 -26.30
CA ASP A 1059 33.66 -26.57 -25.85
C ASP A 1059 32.53 -26.66 -26.91
N GLU A 1060 31.51 -27.51 -26.75
CA GLU A 1060 30.45 -27.80 -27.76
C GLU A 1060 29.71 -26.57 -28.34
N ALA A 1061 29.84 -25.38 -27.73
CA ALA A 1061 29.22 -24.14 -28.21
C ALA A 1061 30.05 -22.85 -27.95
N ARG A 1062 31.38 -22.95 -27.75
CA ARG A 1062 32.22 -21.79 -27.39
C ARG A 1062 33.41 -21.60 -28.32
N CYS A 1063 33.51 -20.41 -28.92
CA CYS A 1063 34.65 -19.99 -29.74
C CYS A 1063 35.66 -19.12 -28.98
N VAL A 1064 35.31 -18.70 -27.76
CA VAL A 1064 36.16 -17.88 -26.89
C VAL A 1064 36.32 -18.55 -25.53
N GLY A 1065 37.56 -18.75 -25.10
CA GLY A 1065 37.92 -19.09 -23.73
C GLY A 1065 38.18 -17.87 -22.88
N ILE A 1066 38.10 -18.06 -21.56
CA ILE A 1066 38.45 -17.02 -20.60
C ILE A 1066 39.31 -17.63 -19.50
N GLU A 1067 40.40 -16.96 -19.21
CA GLU A 1067 41.31 -17.25 -18.12
C GLU A 1067 41.36 -16.03 -17.20
N TRP A 1068 41.78 -16.23 -15.95
CA TRP A 1068 41.95 -15.12 -15.03
C TRP A 1068 43.27 -15.24 -14.26
N SER A 1069 43.80 -14.10 -13.85
CA SER A 1069 44.93 -14.02 -12.90
C SER A 1069 44.65 -12.94 -11.86
N PRO A 1070 45.08 -13.13 -10.59
CA PRO A 1070 44.90 -12.11 -9.56
C PRO A 1070 45.79 -10.89 -9.83
N GLU A 1071 45.24 -9.68 -9.72
CA GLU A 1071 46.01 -8.43 -9.73
C GLU A 1071 46.10 -7.79 -8.34
N SER A 1072 44.99 -7.83 -7.59
CA SER A 1072 44.93 -7.43 -6.19
C SER A 1072 43.94 -8.32 -5.42
N SER A 1073 43.71 -8.04 -4.14
CA SER A 1073 42.66 -8.72 -3.37
C SER A 1073 41.27 -8.52 -3.96
N GLU A 1074 40.99 -7.34 -4.52
CA GLU A 1074 39.65 -6.97 -5.04
C GLU A 1074 39.55 -7.01 -6.57
N THR A 1075 40.67 -7.13 -7.29
CA THR A 1075 40.71 -7.07 -8.75
C THR A 1075 41.42 -8.26 -9.38
N ILE A 1076 40.89 -8.68 -10.52
CA ILE A 1076 41.41 -9.74 -11.37
C ILE A 1076 41.73 -9.18 -12.75
N ARG A 1077 42.65 -9.84 -13.44
CA ARG A 1077 42.87 -9.70 -14.87
C ARG A 1077 42.11 -10.80 -15.57
N LEU A 1078 41.27 -10.43 -16.53
CA LEU A 1078 40.60 -11.38 -17.41
C LEU A 1078 41.36 -11.47 -18.73
N SER A 1079 41.64 -12.68 -19.18
CA SER A 1079 42.30 -12.98 -20.45
C SER A 1079 41.32 -13.74 -21.32
N PHE A 1080 40.74 -13.06 -22.31
CA PHE A 1080 39.91 -13.74 -23.32
C PHE A 1080 40.85 -14.29 -24.39
N VAL A 1081 40.59 -15.53 -24.80
CA VAL A 1081 41.48 -16.34 -25.63
C VAL A 1081 40.65 -16.91 -26.78
N TRP A 1082 41.11 -16.76 -28.01
CA TRP A 1082 40.40 -17.26 -29.19
C TRP A 1082 41.35 -17.63 -30.32
N GLU A 1083 40.85 -18.40 -31.27
CA GLU A 1083 41.56 -18.76 -32.48
C GLU A 1083 40.57 -18.75 -33.63
N PHE A 1084 40.79 -17.84 -34.57
CA PHE A 1084 40.04 -17.75 -35.81
C PHE A 1084 40.98 -17.69 -37.00
N SER A 1085 40.56 -18.26 -38.11
CA SER A 1085 41.25 -18.25 -39.39
C SER A 1085 40.24 -18.17 -40.53
N VAL A 1086 40.72 -17.74 -41.69
CA VAL A 1086 39.98 -17.88 -42.95
C VAL A 1086 40.18 -19.30 -43.46
N SER A 1087 39.09 -20.00 -43.77
CA SER A 1087 39.13 -21.38 -44.28
C SER A 1087 39.93 -21.45 -45.59
N GLU A 1088 40.89 -22.38 -45.69
CA GLU A 1088 41.68 -22.58 -46.92
C GLU A 1088 40.87 -23.25 -48.05
N GLU A 1089 39.70 -23.80 -47.75
CA GLU A 1089 38.71 -24.24 -48.74
C GLU A 1089 37.70 -23.11 -49.03
N ALA A 1090 38.10 -22.16 -49.88
CA ALA A 1090 37.21 -21.22 -50.56
C ALA A 1090 37.42 -21.32 -52.07
#